data_AF-A0A1V9ZXT6-F1
#
_entry.id   AF-A0A1V9ZXT6-F1
#
_cell.length_a   1.000
_cell.length_b   1.000
_cell.length_c   1.000
_cell.angle_alpha   90.00
_cell.angle_beta   90.00
_cell.angle_gamma   90.00
#
_symmetry.space_group_name_H-M   'P 1'
#
loop_
_entity.id
_entity.type
_entity.pdbx_description
1 polymer ?
#
loop_
_entity_poly.entity_id
_entity_poly.type
_entity_poly.pdbx_seq_one_letter_code
_entity_poly.pdbx_strand_id
1 'polypeptide(L)'
;MLGDDEPAEETQTYSWKRSDGTVRAPEAEDDNNDEVAEDDVPIVSMVDDLPLFADDANKQLHAQIRAKEKRFQVVKNEILETTSRYGIMDEHLKNVKSELLNTQSLQNSKLKEISTEEHLRQVSDREVGRIKQELRKLDVVYNDVENKLNAIQNFLFKGNADMDNFKMQMNWNQDELEQWALAAKQKEEDNLALEKYTRADDTRIKELNLEIEKLTKGLQAQKQLVENEATETQAKQIELDKTAEEFRIMHEERQKLVNQWQDTIEAMKRRDAEIAAASEQFAAKKMNVEEKKDALNEHKHRLKLQEQDNNEVTIKIQAKERLQSKLRSELQAASARFQEFRDQVEILKNQLTSTVTHLNQQRAYNSNKRTHLERLQDDLEATRQRYKTTKKILDATMNSTVDAETLAKNAESDLNAMEAESKRFDKEIALLKDQMFRRSQMLFNLRQTEAGLIAEISGAQAASRNLSAKIKLLEQSALRQQELVYNGEFQIQQMERKVSRASGERTADETKAMKAEIEVLQTEYDAANAQFTMLQTQCKKLSDERTAQDRAKRALLKTREEITAKIAVHQLENESAGNLLKGILKEKEELLVQHDLQKLEVKRLKDFLNTRADEVFTLENREFQLKKSMEERKREINVHREVQRAQVKAAEEERHKVSVEFAEREMRIKKLQAKFETLCKTSPYGNTDEDGQERSQAYFVIKAAQRREELQREGDELDDKIRVAEKEVRALTKTLAHLEGRNTEYRKSFHRADMVGEEAVKMNQLEDQVKTTEDTLFKRKKELQRLELEMESEQNRISELETQYRHFKDHNENLHAAQSQVLKELEMEKEKIMKVSKRLDRLVKDFRQQKQAESTIEEKVLDIYTSKEINHSLLYTLGQLAQEFPELSDSLNENVKGHNLHIPALPPGTVATRSHPKKSSNDSRPPSARSDRSAASDSSVKSTTSSNGRRRVVAMGKAHIGL
;
A
#
# COMPACT_ATOMS: atom_id res chain seq x y z
N MET A 1 -28.76 0.59 99.41
CA MET A 1 -27.35 0.80 99.81
C MET A 1 -27.26 2.27 100.19
N LEU A 2 -27.47 2.56 101.48
CA LEU A 2 -26.43 2.76 102.50
C LEU A 2 -25.78 4.14 102.31
N GLY A 3 -25.86 5.11 103.22
CA GLY A 3 -26.35 5.11 104.59
C GLY A 3 -26.35 6.54 105.14
N ASP A 4 -26.88 6.64 106.36
CA ASP A 4 -27.10 7.80 107.22
C ASP A 4 -25.88 8.71 107.45
N ASP A 5 -26.14 9.99 107.74
CA ASP A 5 -25.69 10.66 108.98
C ASP A 5 -26.32 12.06 109.11
N GLU A 6 -27.25 12.20 110.07
CA GLU A 6 -27.56 13.43 110.81
C GLU A 6 -26.64 13.46 112.06
N PRO A 7 -26.27 14.60 112.70
CA PRO A 7 -27.27 15.37 113.47
C PRO A 7 -27.00 16.88 113.76
N ALA A 8 -28.06 17.52 114.29
CA ALA A 8 -28.12 18.50 115.39
C ALA A 8 -27.49 19.91 115.32
N GLU A 9 -28.39 20.88 115.53
CA GLU A 9 -28.33 22.07 116.41
C GLU A 9 -27.20 23.11 116.24
N GLU A 10 -27.60 24.34 115.86
CA GLU A 10 -27.55 25.47 116.80
C GLU A 10 -28.37 26.66 116.27
N THR A 11 -29.38 27.04 117.05
CA THR A 11 -30.03 28.35 116.95
C THR A 11 -29.19 29.34 117.75
N GLN A 12 -28.71 30.43 117.15
CA GLN A 12 -28.27 31.59 117.92
C GLN A 12 -28.82 32.90 117.37
N THR A 13 -29.54 33.54 118.27
CA THR A 13 -30.23 34.81 118.27
C THR A 13 -29.30 36.03 118.16
N TYR A 14 -29.80 37.06 117.48
CA TYR A 14 -29.59 38.51 117.68
C TYR A 14 -28.49 38.99 118.65
N SER A 15 -27.63 39.90 118.17
CA SER A 15 -27.20 41.08 118.94
C SER A 15 -26.50 42.12 118.04
N TRP A 16 -27.07 43.33 118.00
CA TRP A 16 -26.40 44.55 117.56
C TRP A 16 -25.48 45.06 118.67
N LYS A 17 -24.18 45.25 118.38
CA LYS A 17 -23.34 46.29 119.00
C LYS A 17 -22.09 46.57 118.16
N ARG A 18 -21.87 47.84 117.86
CA ARG A 18 -20.59 48.43 117.43
C ARG A 18 -19.75 48.77 118.67
N SER A 19 -18.43 48.59 118.58
CA SER A 19 -17.35 49.22 119.36
C SER A 19 -16.06 48.48 118.99
N ASP A 20 -15.00 49.05 118.42
CA ASP A 20 -14.41 50.39 118.45
C ASP A 20 -13.81 50.71 117.05
N GLY A 21 -13.35 51.90 116.66
CA GLY A 21 -13.14 53.15 117.36
C GLY A 21 -12.08 53.95 116.62
N THR A 22 -12.45 54.64 115.53
CA THR A 22 -11.78 55.92 115.22
C THR A 22 -12.72 56.86 114.47
N VAL A 23 -12.69 58.10 114.94
CA VAL A 23 -13.56 59.23 114.66
C VAL A 23 -12.89 60.14 113.64
N ARG A 24 -13.68 60.71 112.71
CA ARG A 24 -13.41 62.07 112.23
C ARG A 24 -14.70 62.75 111.79
N ALA A 25 -15.18 63.65 112.64
CA ALA A 25 -15.79 64.92 112.26
C ALA A 25 -14.78 66.01 112.65
N PRO A 26 -14.93 67.30 112.29
CA PRO A 26 -15.81 67.94 111.30
C PRO A 26 -15.02 68.87 110.33
N GLU A 27 -15.73 69.46 109.35
CA GLU A 27 -15.53 70.81 108.72
C GLU A 27 -16.48 70.83 107.50
N ALA A 28 -17.59 71.57 107.50
CA ALA A 28 -17.76 73.04 107.44
C ALA A 28 -17.39 73.62 106.06
N GLU A 29 -18.34 74.37 105.50
CA GLU A 29 -18.39 75.23 104.28
C GLU A 29 -19.53 74.77 103.33
N ASP A 30 -20.72 75.37 103.46
CA ASP A 30 -21.18 76.62 102.82
C ASP A 30 -21.16 76.53 101.28
N ASP A 31 -22.33 76.50 100.65
CA ASP A 31 -22.97 77.72 100.15
C ASP A 31 -24.27 77.39 99.39
N ASN A 32 -25.37 78.01 99.85
CA ASN A 32 -26.45 78.63 99.08
C ASN A 32 -26.93 77.99 97.75
N ASN A 33 -28.20 77.57 97.73
CA ASN A 33 -29.17 78.31 96.90
C ASN A 33 -30.62 78.10 97.36
N ASP A 34 -31.29 79.24 97.54
CA ASP A 34 -32.56 79.51 98.19
C ASP A 34 -33.81 79.23 97.34
N GLU A 35 -34.94 79.09 98.06
CA GLU A 35 -36.28 79.67 97.80
C GLU A 35 -37.07 79.27 96.52
N VAL A 36 -38.40 79.09 96.49
CA VAL A 36 -39.53 79.61 97.30
C VAL A 36 -40.65 78.56 97.34
N ALA A 37 -41.28 78.39 98.51
CA ALA A 37 -42.63 77.85 98.68
C ALA A 37 -43.54 79.01 99.14
N GLU A 38 -44.73 79.17 98.56
CA GLU A 38 -45.72 80.19 98.97
C GLU A 38 -47.10 79.55 99.22
N ASP A 39 -47.36 79.38 100.51
CA ASP A 39 -48.55 79.70 101.32
C ASP A 39 -50.00 79.68 100.76
N ASP A 40 -50.79 78.89 101.51
CA ASP A 40 -52.23 78.96 101.70
C ASP A 40 -52.70 80.33 102.21
N VAL A 41 -53.72 80.91 101.58
CA VAL A 41 -54.48 82.05 102.10
C VAL A 41 -55.84 81.58 102.64
N PRO A 42 -56.14 81.78 103.95
CA PRO A 42 -57.42 81.43 104.54
C PRO A 42 -58.47 82.53 104.28
N ILE A 43 -59.58 82.19 103.62
CA ILE A 43 -60.75 83.07 103.51
C ILE A 43 -61.79 82.67 104.56
N VAL A 44 -61.97 83.58 105.51
CA VAL A 44 -62.92 83.54 106.62
C VAL A 44 -64.38 83.65 106.14
N SER A 45 -65.21 82.80 106.76
CA SER A 45 -66.68 82.76 106.89
C SER A 45 -67.40 84.11 106.99
N MET A 46 -68.64 84.21 106.49
CA MET A 46 -69.73 85.03 107.10
C MET A 46 -71.15 84.67 106.55
N VAL A 47 -71.62 83.41 106.57
CA VAL A 47 -73.04 83.14 106.21
C VAL A 47 -73.76 82.07 107.07
N ASP A 48 -73.08 81.36 107.98
CA ASP A 48 -73.67 80.15 108.62
C ASP A 48 -74.20 80.30 110.05
N ASP A 49 -74.17 81.50 110.65
CA ASP A 49 -74.83 81.72 111.95
C ASP A 49 -76.26 82.21 111.78
N LEU A 50 -77.20 81.48 112.42
CA LEU A 50 -78.62 81.82 112.41
C LEU A 50 -78.82 83.26 112.93
N PRO A 51 -79.59 84.12 112.22
CA PRO A 51 -79.75 85.52 112.59
C PRO A 51 -80.25 85.72 114.03
N LEU A 52 -79.81 86.81 114.66
CA LEU A 52 -80.05 87.19 116.08
C LEU A 52 -81.51 87.27 116.53
N PHE A 53 -82.49 87.05 115.65
CA PHE A 53 -83.92 87.00 115.96
C PHE A 53 -84.52 85.58 116.00
N ALA A 54 -83.70 84.51 115.95
CA ALA A 54 -84.18 83.13 115.91
C ALA A 54 -84.72 82.60 117.27
N ASP A 55 -85.94 82.05 117.25
CA ASP A 55 -86.67 81.52 118.40
C ASP A 55 -86.01 80.30 119.07
N ASP A 56 -86.20 80.14 120.39
CA ASP A 56 -85.52 79.14 121.23
C ASP A 56 -85.79 77.67 120.85
N ALA A 57 -86.93 77.37 120.21
CA ALA A 57 -87.23 76.03 119.70
C ALA A 57 -86.23 75.58 118.61
N ASN A 58 -85.82 76.52 117.75
CA ASN A 58 -84.87 76.25 116.67
C ASN A 58 -83.45 76.01 117.20
N LYS A 59 -83.09 76.64 118.34
CA LYS A 59 -81.81 76.40 119.02
C LYS A 59 -81.73 74.99 119.63
N GLN A 60 -82.81 74.49 120.23
CA GLN A 60 -82.84 73.13 120.79
C GLN A 60 -82.75 72.04 119.71
N LEU A 61 -83.41 72.22 118.57
CA LEU A 61 -83.36 71.27 117.46
C LEU A 61 -81.93 71.17 116.88
N HIS A 62 -81.26 72.32 116.74
CA HIS A 62 -79.87 72.37 116.29
C HIS A 62 -78.94 71.59 117.24
N ALA A 63 -79.14 71.68 118.57
CA ALA A 63 -78.35 70.91 119.54
C ALA A 63 -78.56 69.38 119.43
N GLN A 64 -79.78 68.92 119.13
CA GLN A 64 -80.05 67.48 118.94
C GLN A 64 -79.42 66.93 117.65
N ILE A 65 -79.42 67.72 116.57
CA ILE A 65 -78.75 67.36 115.31
C ILE A 65 -77.26 67.15 115.56
N ARG A 66 -76.62 68.06 116.32
CA ARG A 66 -75.20 67.96 116.68
C ARG A 66 -74.86 66.70 117.50
N ALA A 67 -75.74 66.26 118.39
CA ALA A 67 -75.52 65.03 119.16
C ALA A 67 -75.59 63.76 118.27
N LYS A 68 -76.51 63.71 117.30
CA LYS A 68 -76.62 62.59 116.35
C LYS A 68 -75.44 62.55 115.37
N GLU A 69 -74.98 63.70 114.91
CA GLU A 69 -73.77 63.83 114.09
C GLU A 69 -72.55 63.21 114.78
N LYS A 70 -72.40 63.44 116.10
CA LYS A 70 -71.28 62.87 116.87
C LYS A 70 -71.32 61.34 116.94
N ARG A 71 -72.51 60.73 117.07
CA ARG A 71 -72.65 59.27 117.12
C ARG A 71 -72.45 58.62 115.75
N PHE A 72 -72.93 59.27 114.68
CA PHE A 72 -72.65 58.88 113.30
C PHE A 72 -71.13 58.82 113.04
N GLN A 73 -70.38 59.78 113.58
CA GLN A 73 -68.93 59.82 113.40
C GLN A 73 -68.20 58.64 114.05
N VAL A 74 -68.66 58.14 115.21
CA VAL A 74 -68.04 56.98 115.88
C VAL A 74 -68.23 55.69 115.07
N VAL A 75 -69.47 55.40 114.64
CA VAL A 75 -69.75 54.20 113.82
C VAL A 75 -69.05 54.27 112.47
N LYS A 76 -68.98 55.48 111.89
CA LYS A 76 -68.20 55.72 110.67
C LYS A 76 -66.73 55.31 110.87
N ASN A 77 -66.13 55.59 112.03
CA ASN A 77 -64.75 55.22 112.30
C ASN A 77 -64.54 53.69 112.41
N GLU A 78 -65.44 52.94 113.04
CA GLU A 78 -65.35 51.47 113.14
C GLU A 78 -65.51 50.79 111.77
N ILE A 79 -66.43 51.28 110.93
CA ILE A 79 -66.58 50.83 109.55
C ILE A 79 -65.32 51.15 108.75
N LEU A 80 -64.74 52.33 108.94
CA LEU A 80 -63.48 52.71 108.28
C LEU A 80 -62.33 51.78 108.69
N GLU A 81 -62.22 51.41 109.96
CA GLU A 81 -61.16 50.51 110.43
C GLU A 81 -61.28 49.09 109.85
N THR A 82 -62.50 48.53 109.83
CA THR A 82 -62.75 47.21 109.24
C THR A 82 -62.57 47.19 107.72
N THR A 83 -63.03 48.26 107.04
CA THR A 83 -62.82 48.44 105.60
C THR A 83 -61.34 48.62 105.28
N SER A 84 -60.59 49.32 106.13
CA SER A 84 -59.14 49.47 106.02
C SER A 84 -58.43 48.13 106.17
N ARG A 85 -58.79 47.31 107.17
CA ARG A 85 -58.21 45.96 107.35
C ARG A 85 -58.50 45.04 106.15
N TYR A 86 -59.73 45.07 105.63
CA TYR A 86 -60.07 44.31 104.43
C TYR A 86 -59.27 44.82 103.23
N GLY A 87 -59.13 46.14 103.07
CA GLY A 87 -58.28 46.77 102.06
C GLY A 87 -56.84 46.26 102.13
N ILE A 88 -56.22 46.25 103.31
CA ILE A 88 -54.85 45.75 103.52
C ILE A 88 -54.74 44.27 103.14
N MET A 89 -55.72 43.42 103.49
CA MET A 89 -55.69 42.00 103.15
C MET A 89 -55.92 41.74 101.65
N ASP A 90 -56.80 42.51 101.00
CA ASP A 90 -57.02 42.44 99.55
C ASP A 90 -55.79 42.95 98.78
N GLU A 91 -55.14 44.01 99.26
CA GLU A 91 -53.85 44.48 98.76
C GLU A 91 -52.75 43.43 98.94
N HIS A 92 -52.65 42.80 100.12
CA HIS A 92 -51.68 41.72 100.33
C HIS A 92 -51.94 40.53 99.39
N LEU A 93 -53.21 40.16 99.17
CA LEU A 93 -53.55 39.08 98.22
C LEU A 93 -53.24 39.47 96.77
N LYS A 94 -53.47 40.73 96.39
CA LYS A 94 -53.02 41.27 95.10
C LYS A 94 -51.50 41.23 94.99
N ASN A 95 -50.77 41.58 96.04
CA ASN A 95 -49.31 41.53 96.09
C ASN A 95 -48.79 40.09 95.97
N VAL A 96 -49.41 39.11 96.64
CA VAL A 96 -49.05 37.70 96.49
C VAL A 96 -49.34 37.19 95.08
N LYS A 97 -50.47 37.59 94.47
CA LYS A 97 -50.77 37.26 93.08
C LYS A 97 -49.80 37.93 92.10
N SER A 98 -49.40 39.18 92.37
CA SER A 98 -48.38 39.86 91.55
C SER A 98 -47.02 39.20 91.72
N GLU A 99 -46.62 38.78 92.91
CA GLU A 99 -45.38 38.03 93.13
C GLU A 99 -45.40 36.66 92.42
N LEU A 100 -46.55 35.99 92.41
CA LEU A 100 -46.72 34.74 91.64
C LEU A 100 -46.62 35.00 90.13
N LEU A 101 -47.23 36.07 89.62
CA LEU A 101 -47.09 36.46 88.22
C LEU A 101 -45.67 36.91 87.89
N ASN A 102 -44.99 37.61 88.80
CA ASN A 102 -43.60 38.04 88.66
C ASN A 102 -42.67 36.83 88.61
N THR A 103 -42.85 35.85 89.49
CA THR A 103 -42.08 34.60 89.48
C THR A 103 -42.36 33.75 88.25
N GLN A 104 -43.62 33.66 87.80
CA GLN A 104 -43.97 33.00 86.54
C GLN A 104 -43.38 33.73 85.32
N SER A 105 -43.39 35.07 85.33
CA SER A 105 -42.76 35.91 84.30
C SER A 105 -41.24 35.72 84.29
N LEU A 106 -40.61 35.65 85.46
CA LEU A 106 -39.18 35.37 85.60
C LEU A 106 -38.84 33.98 85.08
N GLN A 107 -39.63 32.96 85.42
CA GLN A 107 -39.46 31.60 84.89
C GLN A 107 -39.61 31.57 83.36
N ASN A 108 -40.63 32.24 82.81
CA ASN A 108 -40.80 32.35 81.36
C ASN A 108 -39.66 33.11 80.69
N SER A 109 -39.14 34.14 81.34
CA SER A 109 -37.96 34.88 80.87
C SER A 109 -36.72 33.99 80.90
N LYS A 110 -36.53 33.18 81.95
CA LYS A 110 -35.46 32.17 82.00
C LYS A 110 -35.60 31.08 80.95
N LEU A 111 -36.81 30.61 80.66
CA LEU A 111 -37.04 29.66 79.56
C LEU A 111 -36.74 30.28 78.18
N LYS A 112 -37.05 31.58 78.00
CA LYS A 112 -36.65 32.33 76.81
C LYS A 112 -35.14 32.54 76.74
N GLU A 113 -34.48 32.84 77.86
CA GLU A 113 -33.02 32.95 77.93
C GLU A 113 -32.37 31.62 77.54
N ILE A 114 -32.84 30.49 78.10
CA ILE A 114 -32.36 29.15 77.74
C ILE A 114 -32.56 28.88 76.24
N SER A 115 -33.72 29.19 75.66
CA SER A 115 -33.93 28.99 74.22
C SER A 115 -33.07 29.92 73.37
N THR A 116 -32.79 31.14 73.83
CA THR A 116 -31.82 32.03 73.17
C THR A 116 -30.39 31.53 73.30
N GLU A 117 -29.99 30.96 74.44
CA GLU A 117 -28.68 30.34 74.64
C GLU A 117 -28.53 29.09 73.78
N GLU A 118 -29.56 28.25 73.68
CA GLU A 118 -29.58 27.11 72.76
C GLU A 118 -29.48 27.56 71.30
N HIS A 119 -30.21 28.61 70.91
CA HIS A 119 -30.10 29.19 69.57
C HIS A 119 -28.70 29.76 69.31
N LEU A 120 -28.13 30.51 70.26
CA LEU A 120 -26.77 31.06 70.16
C LEU A 120 -25.72 29.94 70.09
N ARG A 121 -25.88 28.87 70.87
CA ARG A 121 -25.04 27.68 70.78
C ARG A 121 -25.15 27.04 69.41
N GLN A 122 -26.36 26.88 68.86
CA GLN A 122 -26.51 26.33 67.51
C GLN A 122 -25.92 27.24 66.44
N VAL A 123 -26.03 28.56 66.57
CA VAL A 123 -25.39 29.52 65.66
C VAL A 123 -23.87 29.41 65.78
N SER A 124 -23.33 29.33 66.99
CA SER A 124 -21.91 29.10 67.24
C SER A 124 -21.43 27.76 66.67
N ASP A 125 -22.19 26.67 66.83
CA ASP A 125 -21.85 25.36 66.26
C ASP A 125 -21.90 25.38 64.72
N ARG A 126 -22.84 26.13 64.13
CA ARG A 126 -22.90 26.37 62.68
C ARG A 126 -21.72 27.21 62.20
N GLU A 127 -21.36 28.28 62.90
CA GLU A 127 -20.18 29.10 62.58
C GLU A 127 -18.89 28.30 62.77
N VAL A 128 -18.75 27.50 63.82
CA VAL A 128 -17.62 26.57 63.99
C VAL A 128 -17.59 25.56 62.85
N GLY A 129 -18.74 25.05 62.41
CA GLY A 129 -18.86 24.19 61.22
C GLY A 129 -18.42 24.91 59.94
N ARG A 130 -18.84 26.16 59.74
CA ARG A 130 -18.48 27.03 58.61
C ARG A 130 -16.99 27.33 58.61
N ILE A 131 -16.43 27.77 59.73
CA ILE A 131 -15.00 28.00 59.94
C ILE A 131 -14.21 26.71 59.70
N LYS A 132 -14.67 25.53 60.16
CA LYS A 132 -14.01 24.25 59.84
C LYS A 132 -14.07 23.89 58.36
N GLN A 133 -15.11 24.29 57.63
CA GLN A 133 -15.18 24.12 56.18
C GLN A 133 -14.28 25.12 55.46
N GLU A 134 -14.24 26.38 55.91
CA GLU A 134 -13.34 27.42 55.40
C GLU A 134 -11.88 27.06 55.67
N LEU A 135 -11.55 26.56 56.86
CA LEU A 135 -10.22 26.06 57.21
C LEU A 135 -9.83 24.90 56.30
N ARG A 136 -10.73 23.95 56.04
CA ARG A 136 -10.47 22.86 55.08
C ARG A 136 -10.27 23.38 53.65
N LYS A 137 -11.04 24.38 53.22
CA LYS A 137 -10.83 25.02 51.91
C LYS A 137 -9.49 25.76 51.87
N LEU A 138 -9.13 26.46 52.94
CA LEU A 138 -7.85 27.14 53.08
C LEU A 138 -6.69 26.16 53.14
N ASP A 139 -6.81 25.00 53.78
CA ASP A 139 -5.82 23.93 53.77
C ASP A 139 -5.63 23.37 52.36
N VAL A 140 -6.72 23.15 51.62
CA VAL A 140 -6.63 22.73 50.21
C VAL A 140 -5.92 23.81 49.38
N VAL A 141 -6.29 25.08 49.55
CA VAL A 141 -5.64 26.20 48.85
C VAL A 141 -4.18 26.35 49.29
N TYR A 142 -3.86 26.15 50.57
CA TYR A 142 -2.51 26.18 51.10
C TYR A 142 -1.67 25.08 50.48
N ASN A 143 -2.17 23.84 50.45
CA ASN A 143 -1.51 22.71 49.79
C ASN A 143 -1.36 22.96 48.29
N ASP A 144 -2.35 23.55 47.62
CA ASP A 144 -2.24 23.93 46.22
C ASP A 144 -1.19 25.03 45.99
N VAL A 145 -1.10 26.01 46.88
CA VAL A 145 -0.09 27.07 46.83
C VAL A 145 1.29 26.51 47.16
N GLU A 146 1.41 25.58 48.10
CA GLU A 146 2.65 24.88 48.44
C GLU A 146 3.10 23.99 47.27
N ASN A 147 2.17 23.25 46.64
CA ASN A 147 2.44 22.49 45.42
C ASN A 147 2.84 23.40 44.26
N LYS A 148 2.18 24.56 44.10
CA LYS A 148 2.56 25.57 43.11
C LYS A 148 3.91 26.19 43.43
N LEU A 149 4.22 26.44 44.70
CA LEU A 149 5.51 26.97 45.14
C LEU A 149 6.61 25.95 44.88
N ASN A 150 6.40 24.69 45.22
CA ASN A 150 7.32 23.59 44.93
C ASN A 150 7.48 23.41 43.41
N ALA A 151 6.40 23.50 42.63
CA ALA A 151 6.47 23.48 41.17
C ALA A 151 7.26 24.69 40.63
N ILE A 152 6.99 25.91 41.11
CA ILE A 152 7.73 27.12 40.72
C ILE A 152 9.18 27.03 41.14
N GLN A 153 9.50 26.53 42.34
CA GLN A 153 10.86 26.30 42.79
C GLN A 153 11.57 25.25 41.92
N ASN A 154 10.89 24.17 41.54
CA ASN A 154 11.40 23.18 40.59
C ASN A 154 11.59 23.78 39.19
N PHE A 155 10.65 24.61 38.72
CA PHE A 155 10.78 25.34 37.45
C PHE A 155 11.87 26.40 37.49
N LEU A 156 12.10 27.04 38.64
CA LEU A 156 13.13 28.04 38.81
C LEU A 156 14.50 27.37 38.96
N PHE A 157 14.58 26.23 39.64
CA PHE A 157 15.78 25.41 39.69
C PHE A 157 16.11 24.84 38.30
N LYS A 158 15.12 24.27 37.61
CA LYS A 158 15.29 23.79 36.23
C LYS A 158 15.61 24.93 35.28
N GLY A 159 14.91 26.05 35.38
CA GLY A 159 15.16 27.25 34.57
C GLY A 159 16.51 27.89 34.86
N ASN A 160 17.01 27.82 36.10
CA ASN A 160 18.35 28.29 36.45
C ASN A 160 19.43 27.31 35.96
N ALA A 161 19.19 26.01 36.05
CA ALA A 161 20.05 24.99 35.44
C ALA A 161 20.07 25.12 33.90
N ASP A 162 18.92 25.35 33.27
CA ASP A 162 18.78 25.61 31.85
C ASP A 162 19.45 26.95 31.48
N MET A 163 19.35 27.98 32.33
CA MET A 163 20.04 29.26 32.12
C MET A 163 21.56 29.11 32.26
N ASP A 164 22.06 28.31 33.18
CA ASP A 164 23.48 28.03 33.29
C ASP A 164 23.96 27.14 32.12
N ASN A 165 23.15 26.18 31.68
CA ASN A 165 23.37 25.45 30.43
C ASN A 165 23.37 26.39 29.23
N PHE A 166 22.46 27.35 29.15
CA PHE A 166 22.42 28.35 28.07
C PHE A 166 23.57 29.33 28.15
N LYS A 167 24.08 29.69 29.34
CA LYS A 167 25.31 30.49 29.47
C LYS A 167 26.52 29.70 29.01
N MET A 168 26.64 28.43 29.41
CA MET A 168 27.71 27.56 28.95
C MET A 168 27.61 27.32 27.44
N GLN A 169 26.40 27.08 26.93
CA GLN A 169 26.14 26.93 25.51
C GLN A 169 26.31 28.25 24.77
N MET A 170 26.01 29.40 25.34
CA MET A 170 26.25 30.71 24.73
C MET A 170 27.74 31.00 24.69
N ASN A 171 28.50 30.68 25.75
CA ASN A 171 29.94 30.78 25.75
C ASN A 171 30.56 29.83 24.72
N TRP A 172 30.09 28.58 24.69
CA TRP A 172 30.54 27.61 23.69
C TRP A 172 30.14 28.03 22.28
N ASN A 173 28.91 28.47 22.04
CA ASN A 173 28.45 28.97 20.75
C ASN A 173 29.19 30.26 20.36
N GLN A 174 29.61 31.09 21.31
CA GLN A 174 30.43 32.27 21.05
C GLN A 174 31.85 31.86 20.65
N ASP A 175 32.48 30.95 21.41
CA ASP A 175 33.80 30.40 21.07
C ASP A 175 33.76 29.64 19.74
N GLU A 176 32.68 28.89 19.50
CA GLU A 176 32.40 28.17 18.28
C GLU A 176 32.12 29.14 17.12
N LEU A 177 31.36 30.22 17.33
CA LEU A 177 31.14 31.26 16.32
C LEU A 177 32.43 31.99 16.00
N GLU A 178 33.28 32.29 16.98
CA GLU A 178 34.61 32.89 16.76
C GLU A 178 35.53 31.93 16.01
N GLN A 179 35.51 30.64 16.34
CA GLN A 179 36.21 29.60 15.60
C GLN A 179 35.66 29.40 14.19
N TRP A 180 34.34 29.42 13.99
CA TRP A 180 33.70 29.35 12.67
C TRP A 180 33.91 30.62 11.89
N ALA A 181 33.99 31.80 12.51
CA ALA A 181 34.30 33.05 11.83
C ALA A 181 35.77 33.05 11.37
N LEU A 182 36.70 32.58 12.22
CA LEU A 182 38.09 32.38 11.85
C LEU A 182 38.24 31.30 10.77
N ALA A 183 37.56 30.17 10.92
CA ALA A 183 37.57 29.08 9.95
C ALA A 183 36.85 29.46 8.66
N ALA A 184 35.78 30.25 8.71
CA ALA A 184 35.09 30.78 7.53
C ALA A 184 35.96 31.79 6.81
N LYS A 185 36.66 32.67 7.54
CA LYS A 185 37.64 33.58 6.96
C LYS A 185 38.82 32.82 6.33
N GLN A 186 39.36 31.82 7.01
CA GLN A 186 40.38 30.93 6.44
C GLN A 186 39.85 30.14 5.25
N LYS A 187 38.59 29.68 5.28
CA LYS A 187 37.93 28.97 4.17
C LYS A 187 37.60 29.90 3.02
N GLU A 188 37.32 31.17 3.27
CA GLU A 188 37.13 32.20 2.25
C GLU A 188 38.48 32.51 1.59
N GLU A 189 39.57 32.63 2.37
CA GLU A 189 40.93 32.75 1.87
C GLU A 189 41.37 31.50 1.07
N ASP A 190 41.08 30.29 1.58
CA ASP A 190 41.30 29.02 0.88
C ASP A 190 40.43 28.92 -0.38
N ASN A 191 39.16 29.33 -0.33
CA ASN A 191 38.25 29.30 -1.47
C ASN A 191 38.69 30.29 -2.55
N LEU A 192 39.20 31.45 -2.17
CA LEU A 192 39.80 32.39 -3.11
C LEU A 192 41.08 31.82 -3.73
N ALA A 193 41.86 31.03 -2.99
CA ALA A 193 43.01 30.31 -3.53
C ALA A 193 42.58 29.16 -4.45
N LEU A 194 41.57 28.38 -4.05
CA LEU A 194 40.96 27.34 -4.86
C LEU A 194 40.34 27.92 -6.11
N GLU A 195 39.66 29.07 -6.05
CA GLU A 195 39.06 29.71 -7.23
C GLU A 195 40.13 30.20 -8.21
N LYS A 196 41.30 30.63 -7.71
CA LYS A 196 42.47 30.90 -8.56
C LYS A 196 43.02 29.63 -9.20
N TYR A 197 43.10 28.53 -8.44
CA TYR A 197 43.53 27.24 -8.98
C TYR A 197 42.51 26.63 -9.94
N THR A 198 41.20 26.71 -9.69
CA THR A 198 40.15 26.22 -10.59
C THR A 198 40.12 27.04 -11.87
N ARG A 199 40.35 28.34 -11.82
CA ARG A 199 40.50 29.15 -13.05
C ARG A 199 41.74 28.73 -13.85
N ALA A 200 42.86 28.42 -13.19
CA ALA A 200 44.05 27.89 -13.85
C ALA A 200 43.83 26.48 -14.41
N ASP A 201 43.17 25.60 -13.64
CA ASP A 201 42.80 24.26 -14.06
C ASP A 201 41.77 24.28 -15.19
N ASP A 202 40.80 25.19 -15.18
CA ASP A 202 39.84 25.38 -16.27
C ASP A 202 40.55 25.80 -17.57
N THR A 203 41.57 26.66 -17.48
CA THR A 203 42.41 26.96 -18.64
C THR A 203 43.17 25.73 -19.12
N ARG A 204 43.70 24.91 -18.19
CA ARG A 204 44.41 23.67 -18.53
C ARG A 204 43.49 22.59 -19.08
N ILE A 205 42.27 22.47 -18.56
CA ILE A 205 41.21 21.56 -19.02
C ILE A 205 40.78 21.96 -20.43
N LYS A 206 40.64 23.25 -20.73
CA LYS A 206 40.35 23.71 -22.09
C LYS A 206 41.46 23.34 -23.07
N GLU A 207 42.73 23.48 -22.68
CA GLU A 207 43.87 23.04 -23.48
C GLU A 207 43.87 21.52 -23.71
N LEU A 208 43.72 20.74 -22.64
CA LEU A 208 43.69 19.28 -22.71
C LEU A 208 42.48 18.76 -23.50
N ASN A 209 41.31 19.39 -23.37
CA ASN A 209 40.13 19.03 -24.16
C ASN A 209 40.34 19.31 -25.65
N LEU A 210 41.01 20.42 -25.99
CA LEU A 210 41.36 20.72 -27.38
C LEU A 210 42.39 19.73 -27.93
N GLU A 211 43.31 19.25 -27.10
CA GLU A 211 44.26 18.19 -27.45
C GLU A 211 43.56 16.82 -27.60
N ILE A 212 42.65 16.47 -26.71
CA ILE A 212 41.80 15.27 -26.80
C ILE A 212 40.96 15.32 -28.07
N GLU A 213 40.36 16.46 -28.43
CA GLU A 213 39.56 16.57 -29.65
C GLU A 213 40.42 16.37 -30.90
N LYS A 214 41.64 16.93 -30.94
CA LYS A 214 42.60 16.69 -32.02
C LYS A 214 43.00 15.22 -32.11
N LEU A 215 43.34 14.60 -30.98
CA LEU A 215 43.71 13.18 -30.92
C LEU A 215 42.53 12.27 -31.28
N THR A 216 41.31 12.63 -30.90
CA THR A 216 40.10 11.86 -31.22
C THR A 216 39.79 11.92 -32.71
N LYS A 217 39.91 13.10 -33.35
CA LYS A 217 39.81 13.23 -34.81
C LYS A 217 40.91 12.42 -35.52
N GLY A 218 42.14 12.45 -35.00
CA GLY A 218 43.24 11.64 -35.51
C GLY A 218 42.97 10.13 -35.38
N LEU A 219 42.49 9.68 -34.22
CA LEU A 219 42.11 8.29 -33.96
C LEU A 219 40.98 7.84 -34.90
N GLN A 220 39.98 8.69 -35.13
CA GLN A 220 38.87 8.37 -36.02
C GLN A 220 39.32 8.24 -37.48
N ALA A 221 40.20 9.12 -37.95
CA ALA A 221 40.81 9.01 -39.28
C ALA A 221 41.64 7.73 -39.42
N GLN A 222 42.44 7.38 -38.39
CA GLN A 222 43.22 6.14 -38.39
C GLN A 222 42.34 4.89 -38.32
N LYS A 223 41.24 4.90 -37.55
CA LYS A 223 40.26 3.81 -37.53
C LYS A 223 39.61 3.61 -38.90
N GLN A 224 39.23 4.69 -39.58
CA GLN A 224 38.67 4.61 -40.93
C GLN A 224 39.68 4.04 -41.93
N LEU A 225 40.96 4.42 -41.84
CA LEU A 225 42.01 3.83 -42.66
C LEU A 225 42.17 2.33 -42.40
N VAL A 226 42.19 1.91 -41.13
CA VAL A 226 42.28 0.49 -40.76
C VAL A 226 41.05 -0.30 -41.22
N GLU A 227 39.84 0.27 -41.10
CA GLU A 227 38.62 -0.37 -41.61
C GLU A 227 38.64 -0.52 -43.14
N ASN A 228 39.11 0.51 -43.85
CA ASN A 228 39.28 0.46 -45.30
C ASN A 228 40.33 -0.61 -45.71
N GLU A 229 41.50 -0.65 -45.07
CA GLU A 229 42.51 -1.68 -45.33
C GLU A 229 42.02 -3.09 -44.97
N ALA A 230 41.24 -3.24 -43.90
CA ALA A 230 40.64 -4.51 -43.52
C ALA A 230 39.60 -4.99 -44.56
N THR A 231 38.74 -4.09 -45.05
CA THR A 231 37.77 -4.43 -46.10
C THR A 231 38.45 -4.77 -47.43
N GLU A 232 39.51 -4.05 -47.80
CA GLU A 232 40.30 -4.35 -48.99
C GLU A 232 41.03 -5.71 -48.86
N THR A 233 41.60 -6.00 -47.69
CA THR A 233 42.24 -7.29 -47.41
C THR A 233 41.23 -8.45 -47.44
N GLN A 234 40.04 -8.25 -46.88
CA GLN A 234 38.96 -9.25 -46.94
C GLN A 234 38.49 -9.47 -48.37
N ALA A 235 38.34 -8.42 -49.18
CA ALA A 235 38.00 -8.55 -50.59
C ALA A 235 39.07 -9.34 -51.36
N LYS A 236 40.36 -9.07 -51.11
CA LYS A 236 41.48 -9.81 -51.69
C LYS A 236 41.51 -11.27 -51.23
N GLN A 237 41.19 -11.55 -49.97
CA GLN A 237 41.08 -12.93 -49.47
C GLN A 237 39.95 -13.69 -50.16
N ILE A 238 38.78 -13.06 -50.34
CA ILE A 238 37.64 -13.66 -51.06
C ILE A 238 38.00 -13.92 -52.52
N GLU A 239 38.70 -12.99 -53.18
CA GLU A 239 39.23 -13.20 -54.53
C GLU A 239 40.18 -14.40 -54.58
N LEU A 240 41.13 -14.49 -53.63
CA LEU A 240 42.07 -15.62 -53.55
C LEU A 240 41.35 -16.95 -53.31
N ASP A 241 40.42 -17.01 -52.36
CA ASP A 241 39.65 -18.23 -52.07
C ASP A 241 38.81 -18.67 -53.27
N LYS A 242 38.21 -17.71 -53.98
CA LYS A 242 37.49 -18.00 -55.23
C LYS A 242 38.42 -18.52 -56.32
N THR A 243 39.59 -17.91 -56.51
CA THR A 243 40.57 -18.43 -57.49
C THR A 243 41.08 -19.82 -57.09
N ALA A 244 41.27 -20.10 -55.80
CA ALA A 244 41.68 -21.41 -55.32
C ALA A 244 40.60 -22.48 -55.58
N GLU A 245 39.33 -22.13 -55.41
CA GLU A 245 38.22 -23.01 -55.74
C GLU A 245 38.11 -23.25 -57.25
N GLU A 246 38.26 -22.21 -58.07
CA GLU A 246 38.35 -22.33 -59.54
C GLU A 246 39.53 -23.23 -59.95
N PHE A 247 40.70 -23.12 -59.30
CA PHE A 247 41.83 -24.02 -59.53
C PHE A 247 41.52 -25.48 -59.18
N ARG A 248 40.78 -25.74 -58.09
CA ARG A 248 40.35 -27.10 -57.73
C ARG A 248 39.40 -27.68 -58.77
N ILE A 249 38.41 -26.90 -59.22
CA ILE A 249 37.46 -27.31 -60.26
C ILE A 249 38.21 -27.63 -61.56
N MET A 250 39.09 -26.73 -62.01
CA MET A 250 39.92 -26.96 -63.21
C MET A 250 40.83 -28.18 -63.07
N HIS A 251 41.36 -28.45 -61.87
CA HIS A 251 42.17 -29.64 -61.62
C HIS A 251 41.34 -30.93 -61.66
N GLU A 252 40.13 -30.91 -61.10
CA GLU A 252 39.20 -32.04 -61.16
C GLU A 252 38.74 -32.31 -62.60
N GLU A 253 38.44 -31.27 -63.37
CA GLU A 253 38.13 -31.38 -64.80
C GLU A 253 39.30 -31.94 -65.60
N ARG A 254 40.52 -31.47 -65.34
CA ARG A 254 41.73 -32.03 -65.93
C ARG A 254 41.86 -33.52 -65.58
N GLN A 255 41.65 -33.91 -64.32
CA GLN A 255 41.76 -35.31 -63.92
C GLN A 255 40.69 -36.18 -64.58
N LYS A 256 39.45 -35.68 -64.71
CA LYS A 256 38.38 -36.35 -65.47
C LYS A 256 38.77 -36.54 -66.93
N LEU A 257 39.36 -35.51 -67.57
CA LEU A 257 39.83 -35.59 -68.95
C LEU A 257 40.99 -36.59 -69.11
N VAL A 258 41.92 -36.63 -68.16
CA VAL A 258 43.03 -37.61 -68.15
C VAL A 258 42.50 -39.02 -67.99
N ASN A 259 41.53 -39.25 -67.09
CA ASN A 259 40.92 -40.56 -66.91
C ASN A 259 40.17 -40.98 -68.18
N GLN A 260 39.38 -40.09 -68.79
CA GLN A 260 38.73 -40.35 -70.08
C GLN A 260 39.75 -40.68 -71.17
N TRP A 261 40.87 -39.96 -71.23
CA TRP A 261 41.94 -40.23 -72.18
C TRP A 261 42.60 -41.60 -71.93
N GLN A 262 42.89 -41.95 -70.67
CA GLN A 262 43.39 -43.28 -70.29
C GLN A 262 42.41 -44.38 -70.68
N ASP A 263 41.12 -44.22 -70.39
CA ASP A 263 40.06 -45.16 -70.78
C ASP A 263 39.99 -45.33 -72.30
N THR A 264 40.13 -44.24 -73.07
CA THR A 264 40.16 -44.33 -74.54
C THR A 264 41.40 -45.07 -75.05
N ILE A 265 42.56 -44.91 -74.40
CA ILE A 265 43.78 -45.67 -74.74
C ILE A 265 43.63 -47.14 -74.38
N GLU A 266 43.06 -47.46 -73.22
CA GLU A 266 42.78 -48.84 -72.85
C GLU A 266 41.78 -49.50 -73.79
N ALA A 267 40.72 -48.79 -74.17
CA ALA A 267 39.76 -49.25 -75.17
C ALA A 267 40.43 -49.46 -76.53
N MET A 268 41.35 -48.57 -76.93
CA MET A 268 42.14 -48.72 -78.15
C MET A 268 43.04 -49.96 -78.07
N LYS A 269 43.78 -50.16 -76.97
CA LYS A 269 44.62 -51.36 -76.75
C LYS A 269 43.80 -52.65 -76.74
N ARG A 270 42.62 -52.66 -76.12
CA ARG A 270 41.70 -53.81 -76.15
C ARG A 270 41.25 -54.11 -77.57
N ARG A 271 40.87 -53.07 -78.34
CA ARG A 271 40.52 -53.24 -79.75
C ARG A 271 41.68 -53.72 -80.60
N ASP A 272 42.90 -53.21 -80.40
CA ASP A 272 44.08 -53.68 -81.13
C ASP A 272 44.38 -55.15 -80.81
N ALA A 273 44.24 -55.57 -79.56
CA ALA A 273 44.37 -56.96 -79.16
C ALA A 273 43.26 -57.85 -79.76
N GLU A 274 42.01 -57.37 -79.79
CA GLU A 274 40.89 -58.04 -80.46
C GLU A 274 41.10 -58.14 -81.97
N ILE A 275 41.61 -57.10 -82.62
CA ILE A 275 41.97 -57.09 -84.04
C ILE A 275 43.12 -58.07 -84.30
N ALA A 276 44.14 -58.11 -83.44
CA ALA A 276 45.24 -59.06 -83.54
C ALA A 276 44.73 -60.50 -83.40
N ALA A 277 43.92 -60.79 -82.39
CA ALA A 277 43.30 -62.11 -82.20
C ALA A 277 42.38 -62.49 -83.36
N ALA A 278 41.59 -61.56 -83.88
CA ALA A 278 40.75 -61.77 -85.06
C ALA A 278 41.60 -62.01 -86.32
N SER A 279 42.73 -61.33 -86.47
CA SER A 279 43.66 -61.51 -87.59
C SER A 279 44.36 -62.88 -87.53
N GLU A 280 44.72 -63.34 -86.33
CA GLU A 280 45.30 -64.67 -86.10
C GLU A 280 44.27 -65.78 -86.37
N GLN A 281 43.03 -65.61 -85.88
CA GLN A 281 41.93 -66.51 -86.21
C GLN A 281 41.60 -66.52 -87.71
N PHE A 282 41.68 -65.37 -88.37
CA PHE A 282 41.49 -65.28 -89.82
C PHE A 282 42.62 -65.98 -90.58
N ALA A 283 43.88 -65.80 -90.16
CA ALA A 283 45.02 -66.51 -90.72
C ALA A 283 44.89 -68.04 -90.53
N ALA A 284 44.54 -68.49 -89.33
CA ALA A 284 44.30 -69.90 -89.03
C ALA A 284 43.12 -70.48 -89.85
N LYS A 285 42.01 -69.75 -89.98
CA LYS A 285 40.88 -70.15 -90.83
C LYS A 285 41.26 -70.16 -92.32
N LYS A 286 42.08 -69.21 -92.77
CA LYS A 286 42.58 -69.17 -94.15
C LYS A 286 43.49 -70.36 -94.45
N MET A 287 44.43 -70.70 -93.55
CA MET A 287 45.26 -71.90 -93.66
C MET A 287 44.40 -73.17 -93.69
N ASN A 288 43.42 -73.30 -92.80
CA ASN A 288 42.46 -74.42 -92.83
C ASN A 288 41.70 -74.50 -94.16
N VAL A 289 41.30 -73.36 -94.75
CA VAL A 289 40.63 -73.35 -96.06
C VAL A 289 41.59 -73.75 -97.18
N GLU A 290 42.85 -73.33 -97.13
CA GLU A 290 43.89 -73.75 -98.08
C GLU A 290 44.16 -75.26 -97.95
N GLU A 291 44.35 -75.79 -96.74
CA GLU A 291 44.48 -77.23 -96.50
C GLU A 291 43.27 -78.04 -97.00
N LYS A 292 42.04 -77.54 -96.76
CA LYS A 292 40.83 -78.19 -97.27
C LYS A 292 40.71 -78.09 -98.79
N LYS A 293 41.18 -77.00 -99.41
CA LYS A 293 41.26 -76.87 -100.88
C LYS A 293 42.29 -77.82 -101.47
N ASP A 294 43.44 -77.97 -100.83
CA ASP A 294 44.49 -78.89 -101.26
C ASP A 294 44.02 -80.35 -101.13
N ALA A 295 43.42 -80.71 -100.00
CA ALA A 295 42.77 -82.02 -99.84
C ALA A 295 41.66 -82.25 -100.89
N LEU A 296 40.83 -81.24 -101.19
CA LEU A 296 39.81 -81.35 -102.24
C LEU A 296 40.44 -81.51 -103.64
N ASN A 297 41.55 -80.83 -103.92
CA ASN A 297 42.28 -80.95 -105.17
C ASN A 297 42.94 -82.33 -105.30
N GLU A 298 43.52 -82.87 -104.24
CA GLU A 298 44.01 -84.25 -104.19
C GLU A 298 42.88 -85.26 -104.41
N HIS A 299 41.73 -85.07 -103.77
CA HIS A 299 40.55 -85.92 -103.98
C HIS A 299 40.02 -85.82 -105.41
N LYS A 300 39.97 -84.62 -106.01
CA LYS A 300 39.60 -84.43 -107.43
C LYS A 300 40.61 -85.07 -108.38
N HIS A 301 41.90 -84.98 -108.07
CA HIS A 301 42.94 -85.61 -108.87
C HIS A 301 42.84 -87.14 -108.80
N ARG A 302 42.63 -87.68 -107.59
CA ARG A 302 42.40 -89.12 -107.37
C ARG A 302 41.15 -89.62 -108.09
N LEU A 303 40.06 -88.85 -108.07
CA LEU A 303 38.84 -89.17 -108.81
C LEU A 303 39.08 -89.18 -110.32
N LYS A 304 39.78 -88.18 -110.87
CA LYS A 304 40.15 -88.16 -112.30
C LYS A 304 41.01 -89.34 -112.71
N LEU A 305 41.98 -89.72 -111.85
CA LEU A 305 42.81 -90.90 -112.11
C LEU A 305 41.97 -92.18 -112.14
N GLN A 306 41.06 -92.33 -111.18
CA GLN A 306 40.12 -93.47 -111.13
C GLN A 306 39.13 -93.49 -112.29
N GLU A 307 38.67 -92.33 -112.78
CA GLU A 307 37.82 -92.23 -113.98
C GLU A 307 38.58 -92.60 -115.25
N GLN A 308 39.86 -92.21 -115.36
CA GLN A 308 40.74 -92.61 -116.46
C GLN A 308 41.02 -94.11 -116.44
N ASP A 309 41.38 -94.66 -115.27
CA ASP A 309 41.60 -96.10 -115.08
C ASP A 309 40.33 -96.90 -115.41
N ASN A 310 39.16 -96.45 -114.94
CA ASN A 310 37.89 -97.10 -115.28
C ASN A 310 37.65 -97.07 -116.79
N ASN A 311 37.82 -95.92 -117.46
CA ASN A 311 37.66 -95.83 -118.91
C ASN A 311 38.64 -96.75 -119.68
N GLU A 312 39.89 -96.84 -119.26
CA GLU A 312 40.85 -97.78 -119.85
C GLU A 312 40.41 -99.23 -119.67
N VAL A 313 39.90 -99.59 -118.50
CA VAL A 313 39.35 -100.91 -118.23
C VAL A 313 38.14 -101.18 -119.12
N THR A 314 37.22 -100.23 -119.31
CA THR A 314 36.07 -100.39 -120.21
C THR A 314 36.51 -100.61 -121.66
N ILE A 315 37.51 -99.86 -122.13
CA ILE A 315 38.07 -100.05 -123.49
C ILE A 315 38.70 -101.45 -123.62
N LYS A 316 39.46 -101.90 -122.61
CA LYS A 316 40.07 -103.24 -122.58
C LYS A 316 39.00 -104.34 -122.57
N ILE A 317 37.90 -104.16 -121.83
CA ILE A 317 36.77 -105.10 -121.80
C ILE A 317 36.11 -105.17 -123.19
N GLN A 318 35.78 -104.03 -123.80
CA GLN A 318 35.17 -104.01 -125.14
C GLN A 318 36.05 -104.67 -126.21
N ALA A 319 37.38 -104.48 -126.13
CA ALA A 319 38.33 -105.14 -127.02
C ALA A 319 38.35 -106.67 -126.82
N LYS A 320 38.31 -107.14 -125.56
CA LYS A 320 38.26 -108.56 -125.22
C LYS A 320 36.93 -109.21 -125.61
N GLU A 321 35.81 -108.53 -125.45
CA GLU A 321 34.48 -109.01 -125.88
C GLU A 321 34.41 -109.18 -127.41
N ARG A 322 34.95 -108.23 -128.18
CA ARG A 322 35.05 -108.35 -129.64
C ARG A 322 35.92 -109.53 -130.07
N LEU A 323 37.06 -109.74 -129.40
CA LEU A 323 37.94 -110.90 -129.65
C LEU A 323 37.24 -112.23 -129.31
N GLN A 324 36.53 -112.29 -128.19
CA GLN A 324 35.80 -113.48 -127.76
C GLN A 324 34.67 -113.84 -128.73
N SER A 325 33.96 -112.85 -129.27
CA SER A 325 32.92 -113.07 -130.28
C SER A 325 33.51 -113.62 -131.59
N LYS A 326 34.66 -113.08 -132.03
CA LYS A 326 35.37 -113.59 -133.21
C LYS A 326 35.86 -115.04 -133.03
N LEU A 327 36.47 -115.36 -131.90
CA LEU A 327 36.94 -116.71 -131.58
C LEU A 327 35.79 -117.74 -131.50
N ARG A 328 34.60 -117.33 -131.02
CA ARG A 328 33.41 -118.20 -131.02
C ARG A 328 32.93 -118.53 -132.44
N SER A 329 32.93 -117.55 -133.34
CA SER A 329 32.59 -117.76 -134.74
C SER A 329 33.58 -118.69 -135.45
N GLU A 330 34.89 -118.49 -135.22
CA GLU A 330 35.95 -119.33 -135.80
C GLU A 330 35.87 -120.78 -135.28
N LEU A 331 35.57 -120.97 -133.99
CA LEU A 331 35.36 -122.30 -133.40
C LEU A 331 34.18 -123.04 -134.04
N GLN A 332 33.07 -122.35 -134.28
CA GLN A 332 31.87 -122.94 -134.89
C GLN A 332 32.10 -123.34 -136.36
N ALA A 333 32.87 -122.54 -137.10
CA ALA A 333 33.28 -122.88 -138.46
C ALA A 333 34.26 -124.08 -138.50
N ALA A 334 35.20 -124.13 -137.55
CA ALA A 334 36.13 -125.25 -137.42
C ALA A 334 35.42 -126.56 -137.01
N SER A 335 34.42 -126.51 -136.13
CA SER A 335 33.67 -127.70 -135.74
C SER A 335 32.84 -128.26 -136.90
N ALA A 336 32.24 -127.40 -137.74
CA ALA A 336 31.53 -127.84 -138.94
C ALA A 336 32.45 -128.58 -139.92
N ARG A 337 33.65 -128.02 -140.19
CA ARG A 337 34.66 -128.68 -141.03
C ARG A 337 35.15 -130.00 -140.43
N PHE A 338 35.33 -130.05 -139.11
CA PHE A 338 35.74 -131.28 -138.43
C PHE A 338 34.70 -132.39 -138.58
N GLN A 339 33.40 -132.04 -138.53
CA GLN A 339 32.32 -133.00 -138.72
C GLN A 339 32.27 -133.53 -140.16
N GLU A 340 32.44 -132.66 -141.16
CA GLU A 340 32.56 -133.09 -142.57
C GLU A 340 33.74 -134.04 -142.78
N PHE A 341 34.91 -133.76 -142.19
CA PHE A 341 36.06 -134.65 -142.25
C PHE A 341 35.82 -135.98 -141.53
N ARG A 342 35.12 -135.95 -140.40
CA ARG A 342 34.76 -137.16 -139.66
C ARG A 342 33.87 -138.07 -140.50
N ASP A 343 32.88 -137.52 -141.18
CA ASP A 343 31.98 -138.27 -142.05
C ASP A 343 32.74 -138.86 -143.26
N GLN A 344 33.71 -138.14 -143.82
CA GLN A 344 34.61 -138.66 -144.87
C GLN A 344 35.49 -139.81 -144.37
N VAL A 345 36.04 -139.71 -143.15
CA VAL A 345 36.83 -140.78 -142.53
C VAL A 345 35.97 -142.00 -142.23
N GLU A 346 34.69 -141.83 -141.92
CA GLU A 346 33.76 -142.93 -141.65
C GLU A 346 33.40 -143.70 -142.95
N ILE A 347 33.25 -142.99 -144.07
CA ILE A 347 33.10 -143.61 -145.41
C ILE A 347 34.36 -144.40 -145.78
N LEU A 348 35.55 -143.81 -145.58
CA LEU A 348 36.83 -144.49 -145.85
C LEU A 348 37.05 -145.69 -144.92
N LYS A 349 36.63 -145.61 -143.65
CA LYS A 349 36.62 -146.75 -142.73
C LYS A 349 35.72 -147.86 -143.23
N ASN A 350 34.51 -147.57 -143.70
CA ASN A 350 33.60 -148.59 -144.22
C ASN A 350 34.17 -149.26 -145.48
N GLN A 351 34.81 -148.51 -146.38
CA GLN A 351 35.54 -149.06 -147.53
C GLN A 351 36.72 -149.93 -147.10
N LEU A 352 37.54 -149.46 -146.15
CA LEU A 352 38.66 -150.23 -145.61
C LEU A 352 38.17 -151.51 -144.92
N THR A 353 37.08 -151.44 -144.15
CA THR A 353 36.50 -152.61 -143.46
C THR A 353 35.99 -153.64 -144.45
N SER A 354 35.41 -153.22 -145.59
CA SER A 354 35.04 -154.11 -146.70
C SER A 354 36.26 -154.73 -147.40
N THR A 355 37.34 -153.97 -147.61
CA THR A 355 38.59 -154.54 -148.17
C THR A 355 39.27 -155.51 -147.19
N VAL A 356 39.20 -155.25 -145.88
CA VAL A 356 39.74 -156.10 -144.82
C VAL A 356 38.94 -157.40 -144.71
N THR A 357 37.61 -157.38 -144.85
CA THR A 357 36.81 -158.62 -144.89
C THR A 357 37.10 -159.46 -146.13
N HIS A 358 37.31 -158.83 -147.30
CA HIS A 358 37.72 -159.51 -148.53
C HIS A 358 39.14 -160.12 -148.42
N LEU A 359 40.06 -159.40 -147.77
CA LEU A 359 41.41 -159.87 -147.47
C LEU A 359 41.39 -161.02 -146.46
N ASN A 360 40.51 -160.98 -145.47
CA ASN A 360 40.36 -162.05 -144.48
C ASN A 360 39.71 -163.31 -145.07
N GLN A 361 38.78 -163.20 -146.02
CA GLN A 361 38.28 -164.35 -146.79
C GLN A 361 39.40 -164.99 -147.66
N GLN A 362 40.24 -164.18 -148.31
CA GLN A 362 41.44 -164.65 -149.02
C GLN A 362 42.49 -165.27 -148.08
N ARG A 363 42.64 -164.76 -146.85
CA ARG A 363 43.49 -165.37 -145.81
C ARG A 363 42.95 -166.71 -145.32
N ALA A 364 41.64 -166.87 -145.15
CA ALA A 364 41.00 -168.14 -144.80
C ALA A 364 41.15 -169.19 -145.92
N TYR A 365 41.03 -168.77 -147.19
CA TYR A 365 41.30 -169.61 -148.36
C TYR A 365 42.77 -170.08 -148.42
N ASN A 366 43.71 -169.16 -148.16
CA ASN A 366 45.14 -169.50 -148.07
C ASN A 366 45.49 -170.35 -146.85
N SER A 367 44.83 -170.15 -145.70
CA SER A 367 44.99 -170.99 -144.50
C SER A 367 44.55 -172.43 -144.75
N ASN A 368 43.45 -172.64 -145.49
CA ASN A 368 42.98 -173.97 -145.88
C ASN A 368 43.91 -174.65 -146.92
N LYS A 369 44.57 -173.88 -147.81
CA LYS A 369 45.65 -174.40 -148.65
C LYS A 369 46.92 -174.70 -147.86
N ARG A 370 47.20 -173.95 -146.79
CA ARG A 370 48.33 -174.16 -145.88
C ARG A 370 48.19 -175.45 -145.08
N THR A 371 47.00 -175.76 -144.57
CA THR A 371 46.70 -177.04 -143.91
C THR A 371 46.67 -178.23 -144.86
N HIS A 372 46.39 -178.02 -146.16
CA HIS A 372 46.53 -179.05 -147.19
C HIS A 372 48.01 -179.29 -147.59
N LEU A 373 48.81 -178.22 -147.64
CA LEU A 373 50.26 -178.29 -147.84
C LEU A 373 50.98 -178.92 -146.65
N GLU A 374 50.57 -178.66 -145.40
CA GLU A 374 51.13 -179.29 -144.20
C GLU A 374 50.93 -180.81 -144.19
N ARG A 375 49.78 -181.32 -144.63
CA ARG A 375 49.56 -182.79 -144.77
C ARG A 375 50.42 -183.42 -145.87
N LEU A 376 50.63 -182.71 -146.97
CA LEU A 376 51.57 -183.12 -148.03
C LEU A 376 53.03 -182.98 -147.58
N GLN A 377 53.32 -182.12 -146.61
CA GLN A 377 54.63 -181.93 -146.01
C GLN A 377 54.97 -183.05 -145.02
N ASP A 378 53.98 -183.56 -144.28
CA ASP A 378 54.12 -184.75 -143.42
C ASP A 378 54.36 -186.03 -144.23
N ASP A 379 53.68 -186.21 -145.37
CA ASP A 379 53.94 -187.31 -146.31
C ASP A 379 55.31 -187.18 -147.02
N LEU A 380 55.78 -185.94 -147.22
CA LEU A 380 57.08 -185.62 -147.81
C LEU A 380 58.23 -185.72 -146.79
N GLU A 381 57.99 -185.57 -145.48
CA GLU A 381 58.95 -185.82 -144.40
C GLU A 381 59.13 -187.33 -144.12
N ALA A 382 58.06 -188.13 -144.23
CA ALA A 382 58.15 -189.59 -144.14
C ALA A 382 58.94 -190.20 -145.31
N THR A 383 58.74 -189.69 -146.53
CA THR A 383 59.50 -190.10 -147.73
C THR A 383 60.91 -189.51 -147.76
N ARG A 384 61.14 -188.32 -147.17
CA ARG A 384 62.49 -187.76 -146.96
C ARG A 384 63.26 -188.44 -145.84
N GLN A 385 62.65 -188.98 -144.79
CA GLN A 385 63.37 -189.83 -143.83
C GLN A 385 63.87 -191.11 -144.50
N ARG A 386 63.05 -191.73 -145.37
CA ARG A 386 63.43 -192.92 -146.15
C ARG A 386 64.49 -192.63 -147.21
N TYR A 387 64.49 -191.42 -147.77
CA TYR A 387 65.53 -190.95 -148.71
C TYR A 387 66.81 -190.49 -147.99
N LYS A 388 66.72 -189.93 -146.77
CA LYS A 388 67.88 -189.54 -145.95
C LYS A 388 68.60 -190.73 -145.35
N THR A 389 67.92 -191.81 -144.98
CA THR A 389 68.58 -193.06 -144.57
C THR A 389 69.28 -193.73 -145.74
N THR A 390 68.70 -193.73 -146.94
CA THR A 390 69.35 -194.26 -148.16
C THR A 390 70.50 -193.39 -148.67
N LYS A 391 70.48 -192.07 -148.44
CA LYS A 391 71.64 -191.19 -148.71
C LYS A 391 72.72 -191.28 -147.64
N LYS A 392 72.36 -191.46 -146.36
CA LYS A 392 73.33 -191.73 -145.26
C LYS A 392 74.05 -193.07 -145.40
N ILE A 393 73.50 -194.02 -146.16
CA ILE A 393 74.15 -195.31 -146.46
C ILE A 393 75.12 -195.22 -147.65
N LEU A 394 74.95 -194.27 -148.58
CA LEU A 394 75.79 -194.19 -149.79
C LEU A 394 77.00 -193.24 -149.66
N ASP A 395 76.88 -192.14 -148.92
CA ASP A 395 78.00 -191.19 -148.76
C ASP A 395 78.96 -191.56 -147.60
N ALA A 396 78.67 -192.63 -146.84
CA ALA A 396 79.55 -193.17 -145.80
C ALA A 396 80.28 -194.48 -146.18
N THR A 397 80.08 -195.03 -147.39
CA THR A 397 80.57 -196.38 -147.74
C THR A 397 81.85 -196.46 -148.58
N MET A 398 82.55 -195.36 -148.92
CA MET A 398 83.73 -195.50 -149.82
C MET A 398 84.93 -194.55 -149.59
N ASN A 399 85.21 -194.21 -148.34
CA ASN A 399 86.56 -193.97 -147.81
C ASN A 399 86.45 -194.28 -146.29
N SER A 400 86.28 -195.55 -145.92
CA SER A 400 87.37 -196.48 -145.58
C SER A 400 88.34 -195.92 -144.52
N THR A 401 88.07 -196.27 -143.24
CA THR A 401 88.98 -196.70 -142.14
C THR A 401 90.09 -195.72 -141.70
N VAL A 402 90.30 -195.23 -140.47
CA VAL A 402 90.04 -195.57 -139.03
C VAL A 402 90.33 -194.22 -138.27
N ASP A 403 89.71 -193.76 -137.17
CA ASP A 403 89.86 -194.23 -135.77
C ASP A 403 88.99 -193.42 -134.76
N ALA A 404 88.82 -193.97 -133.56
CA ALA A 404 87.76 -193.67 -132.59
C ALA A 404 88.03 -192.58 -131.51
N GLU A 405 88.77 -191.49 -131.76
CA GLU A 405 89.27 -190.64 -130.64
C GLU A 405 88.73 -189.20 -130.51
N THR A 406 88.11 -188.58 -131.52
CA THR A 406 87.68 -187.17 -131.41
C THR A 406 86.29 -186.96 -130.80
N LEU A 407 85.54 -188.06 -130.58
CA LEU A 407 84.27 -188.06 -129.85
C LEU A 407 84.43 -187.68 -128.36
N ALA A 408 85.66 -187.71 -127.83
CA ALA A 408 86.00 -187.30 -126.48
C ALA A 408 86.18 -185.77 -126.31
N LYS A 409 86.52 -185.03 -127.38
CA LYS A 409 86.91 -183.61 -127.26
C LYS A 409 85.74 -182.62 -127.27
N ASN A 410 84.63 -182.98 -127.89
CA ASN A 410 83.42 -182.14 -127.85
C ASN A 410 82.71 -182.22 -126.48
N ALA A 411 82.93 -183.29 -125.71
CA ALA A 411 82.47 -183.41 -124.33
C ALA A 411 83.31 -182.57 -123.32
N GLU A 412 84.57 -182.24 -123.64
CA GLU A 412 85.44 -181.33 -122.85
C GLU A 412 85.09 -179.84 -123.04
N SER A 413 84.49 -179.47 -124.18
CA SER A 413 84.08 -178.09 -124.49
C SER A 413 82.87 -177.65 -123.67
N ASP A 414 81.88 -178.52 -123.51
CA ASP A 414 80.62 -178.18 -122.83
C ASP A 414 80.75 -178.20 -121.30
N LEU A 415 81.69 -178.98 -120.73
CA LEU A 415 81.96 -179.03 -119.29
C LEU A 415 82.72 -177.79 -118.79
N ASN A 416 83.62 -177.21 -119.62
CA ASN A 416 84.31 -175.94 -119.34
C ASN A 416 83.38 -174.71 -119.31
N ALA A 417 82.28 -174.73 -120.09
CA ALA A 417 81.32 -173.63 -120.12
C ALA A 417 80.46 -173.58 -118.83
N MET A 418 80.11 -174.73 -118.25
CA MET A 418 79.38 -174.79 -116.97
C MET A 418 80.25 -174.48 -115.74
N GLU A 419 81.55 -174.83 -115.74
CA GLU A 419 82.46 -174.43 -114.65
C GLU A 419 82.68 -172.91 -114.55
N ALA A 420 82.59 -172.18 -115.67
CA ALA A 420 82.76 -170.72 -115.70
C ALA A 420 81.58 -169.96 -115.05
N GLU A 421 80.35 -170.48 -115.13
CA GLU A 421 79.18 -169.89 -114.47
C GLU A 421 79.19 -170.14 -112.96
N SER A 422 79.61 -171.32 -112.50
CA SER A 422 79.70 -171.63 -111.06
C SER A 422 80.72 -170.75 -110.31
N LYS A 423 81.89 -170.46 -110.90
CA LYS A 423 82.91 -169.55 -110.32
C LYS A 423 82.46 -168.09 -110.22
N ARG A 424 81.42 -167.68 -110.97
CA ARG A 424 80.90 -166.30 -110.95
C ARG A 424 80.02 -166.06 -109.72
N PHE A 425 79.20 -167.04 -109.34
CA PHE A 425 78.34 -166.95 -108.14
C PHE A 425 79.14 -167.03 -106.83
N ASP A 426 80.21 -167.81 -106.76
CA ASP A 426 81.06 -167.87 -105.56
C ASP A 426 81.76 -166.53 -105.24
N LYS A 427 82.11 -165.75 -106.27
CA LYS A 427 82.68 -164.40 -106.10
C LYS A 427 81.67 -163.38 -105.57
N GLU A 428 80.40 -163.51 -105.93
CA GLU A 428 79.33 -162.61 -105.50
C GLU A 428 78.95 -162.84 -104.03
N ILE A 429 78.96 -164.11 -103.58
CA ILE A 429 78.71 -164.48 -102.18
C ILE A 429 79.83 -164.01 -101.24
N ALA A 430 81.09 -164.07 -101.68
CA ALA A 430 82.22 -163.56 -100.90
C ALA A 430 82.14 -162.04 -100.65
N LEU A 431 81.69 -161.28 -101.66
CA LEU A 431 81.61 -159.82 -101.60
C LEU A 431 80.50 -159.34 -100.64
N LEU A 432 79.38 -160.07 -100.56
CA LEU A 432 78.29 -159.76 -99.63
C LEU A 432 78.66 -160.05 -98.16
N LYS A 433 79.47 -161.07 -97.88
CA LYS A 433 79.94 -161.36 -96.52
C LYS A 433 80.87 -160.27 -95.96
N ASP A 434 81.73 -159.68 -96.80
CA ASP A 434 82.65 -158.61 -96.37
C ASP A 434 81.92 -157.28 -96.07
N GLN A 435 80.85 -156.98 -96.82
CA GLN A 435 80.01 -155.80 -96.57
C GLN A 435 79.22 -155.89 -95.25
N MET A 436 78.76 -157.09 -94.88
CA MET A 436 78.03 -157.32 -93.61
C MET A 436 78.93 -157.10 -92.37
N PHE A 437 80.19 -157.54 -92.43
CA PHE A 437 81.13 -157.38 -91.33
C PHE A 437 81.45 -155.90 -91.05
N ARG A 438 81.72 -155.11 -92.10
CA ARG A 438 82.04 -153.67 -91.96
C ARG A 438 80.88 -152.85 -91.38
N ARG A 439 79.64 -153.14 -91.76
CA ARG A 439 78.46 -152.45 -91.20
C ARG A 439 78.22 -152.78 -89.74
N SER A 440 78.52 -154.01 -89.32
CA SER A 440 78.39 -154.42 -87.91
C SER A 440 79.41 -153.73 -87.01
N GLN A 441 80.65 -153.51 -87.49
CA GLN A 441 81.68 -152.76 -86.75
C GLN A 441 81.30 -151.27 -86.56
N MET A 442 80.72 -150.65 -87.59
CA MET A 442 80.24 -149.25 -87.51
C MET A 442 79.11 -149.07 -86.50
N LEU A 443 78.18 -150.04 -86.42
CA LEU A 443 77.07 -150.01 -85.47
C LEU A 443 77.55 -150.04 -84.01
N PHE A 444 78.62 -150.80 -83.73
CA PHE A 444 79.19 -150.90 -82.38
C PHE A 444 79.79 -149.56 -81.91
N ASN A 445 80.57 -148.89 -82.77
CA ASN A 445 81.16 -147.58 -82.45
C ASN A 445 80.09 -146.51 -82.18
N LEU A 446 79.01 -146.50 -82.96
CA LEU A 446 77.91 -145.54 -82.77
C LEU A 446 77.18 -145.73 -81.42
N ARG A 447 77.01 -146.98 -80.96
CA ARG A 447 76.43 -147.26 -79.64
C ARG A 447 77.32 -146.80 -78.49
N GLN A 448 78.64 -146.85 -78.65
CA GLN A 448 79.56 -146.36 -77.63
C GLN A 448 79.52 -144.84 -77.50
N THR A 449 79.38 -144.12 -78.62
CA THR A 449 79.22 -142.65 -78.63
C THR A 449 77.88 -142.20 -78.03
N GLU A 450 76.81 -142.95 -78.27
CA GLU A 450 75.48 -142.69 -77.70
C GLU A 450 75.51 -142.79 -76.16
N ALA A 451 76.18 -143.81 -75.61
CA ALA A 451 76.33 -143.97 -74.17
C ALA A 451 77.09 -142.79 -73.52
N GLY A 452 78.11 -142.25 -74.19
CA GLY A 452 78.85 -141.06 -73.74
C GLY A 452 77.97 -139.81 -73.66
N LEU A 453 77.17 -139.54 -74.70
CA LEU A 453 76.26 -138.39 -74.76
C LEU A 453 75.15 -138.47 -73.70
N ILE A 454 74.64 -139.67 -73.39
CA ILE A 454 73.64 -139.86 -72.33
C ILE A 454 74.23 -139.49 -70.96
N ALA A 455 75.49 -139.83 -70.69
CA ALA A 455 76.16 -139.46 -69.45
C ALA A 455 76.32 -137.93 -69.32
N GLU A 456 76.71 -137.23 -70.39
CA GLU A 456 76.82 -135.76 -70.42
C GLU A 456 75.48 -135.06 -70.21
N ILE A 457 74.40 -135.56 -70.84
CA ILE A 457 73.05 -135.05 -70.65
C ILE A 457 72.61 -135.18 -69.19
N SER A 458 72.92 -136.32 -68.55
CA SER A 458 72.58 -136.53 -67.14
C SER A 458 73.35 -135.56 -66.20
N GLY A 459 74.61 -135.26 -66.51
CA GLY A 459 75.42 -134.28 -65.79
C GLY A 459 74.90 -132.85 -65.95
N ALA A 460 74.50 -132.46 -67.16
CA ALA A 460 73.90 -131.15 -67.44
C ALA A 460 72.53 -130.98 -66.74
N GLN A 461 71.72 -132.04 -66.67
CA GLN A 461 70.45 -132.03 -65.94
C GLN A 461 70.65 -131.85 -64.42
N ALA A 462 71.68 -132.45 -63.83
CA ALA A 462 72.02 -132.25 -62.42
C ALA A 462 72.47 -130.81 -62.13
N ALA A 463 73.28 -130.21 -63.01
CA ALA A 463 73.68 -128.80 -62.90
C ALA A 463 72.48 -127.83 -62.99
N SER A 464 71.54 -128.10 -63.90
CA SER A 464 70.31 -127.32 -64.05
C SER A 464 69.46 -127.33 -62.77
N ARG A 465 69.29 -128.50 -62.13
CA ARG A 465 68.55 -128.61 -60.86
C ARG A 465 69.19 -127.80 -59.73
N ASN A 466 70.53 -127.77 -59.63
CA ASN A 466 71.23 -126.97 -58.63
C ASN A 466 71.06 -125.46 -58.87
N LEU A 467 71.06 -125.02 -60.12
CA LEU A 467 70.78 -123.61 -60.46
C LEU A 467 69.33 -123.24 -60.17
N SER A 468 68.36 -124.12 -60.45
CA SER A 468 66.95 -123.91 -60.07
C SER A 468 66.76 -123.80 -58.55
N ALA A 469 67.49 -124.59 -57.75
CA ALA A 469 67.45 -124.47 -56.30
C ALA A 469 68.02 -123.12 -55.81
N LYS A 470 69.08 -122.61 -56.46
CA LYS A 470 69.65 -121.28 -56.17
C LYS A 470 68.67 -120.15 -56.52
N ILE A 471 67.95 -120.27 -57.64
CA ILE A 471 66.91 -119.32 -58.04
C ILE A 471 65.81 -119.23 -56.99
N LYS A 472 65.27 -120.37 -56.52
CA LYS A 472 64.24 -120.39 -55.46
C LYS A 472 64.69 -119.71 -54.17
N LEU A 473 65.96 -119.85 -53.81
CA LEU A 473 66.54 -119.24 -52.61
C LEU A 473 66.65 -117.72 -52.76
N LEU A 474 67.00 -117.24 -53.97
CA LEU A 474 66.99 -115.82 -54.30
C LEU A 474 65.57 -115.25 -54.38
N GLU A 475 64.61 -115.98 -54.93
CA GLU A 475 63.18 -115.59 -54.95
C GLU A 475 62.62 -115.43 -53.54
N GLN A 476 62.94 -116.35 -52.62
CA GLN A 476 62.57 -116.20 -51.21
C GLN A 476 63.21 -114.97 -50.56
N SER A 477 64.47 -114.65 -50.91
CA SER A 477 65.12 -113.45 -50.39
C SER A 477 64.51 -112.16 -50.94
N ALA A 478 64.07 -112.16 -52.20
CA ALA A 478 63.40 -111.04 -52.85
C ALA A 478 62.00 -110.81 -52.25
N LEU A 479 61.24 -111.87 -51.99
CA LEU A 479 59.95 -111.77 -51.29
C LEU A 479 60.11 -111.18 -49.88
N ARG A 480 61.14 -111.61 -49.15
CA ARG A 480 61.42 -111.08 -47.80
C ARG A 480 61.84 -109.61 -47.83
N GLN A 481 62.60 -109.21 -48.86
CA GLN A 481 62.91 -107.80 -49.08
C GLN A 481 61.66 -107.00 -49.45
N GLN A 482 60.74 -107.55 -50.24
CA GLN A 482 59.47 -106.91 -50.56
C GLN A 482 58.57 -106.75 -49.33
N GLU A 483 58.52 -107.73 -48.43
CA GLU A 483 57.82 -107.60 -47.13
C GLU A 483 58.44 -106.53 -46.23
N LEU A 484 59.78 -106.43 -46.20
CA LEU A 484 60.49 -105.39 -45.46
C LEU A 484 60.24 -104.00 -46.05
N VAL A 485 60.22 -103.87 -47.39
CA VAL A 485 59.87 -102.62 -48.08
C VAL A 485 58.42 -102.26 -47.78
N TYR A 486 57.48 -103.21 -47.86
CA TYR A 486 56.07 -102.95 -47.57
C TYR A 486 55.83 -102.52 -46.12
N ASN A 487 56.51 -103.16 -45.16
CA ASN A 487 56.47 -102.74 -43.75
C ASN A 487 57.11 -101.36 -43.54
N GLY A 488 58.20 -101.06 -44.26
CA GLY A 488 58.82 -99.75 -44.28
C GLY A 488 57.89 -98.68 -44.86
N GLU A 489 57.27 -98.94 -46.00
CA GLU A 489 56.29 -98.06 -46.66
C GLU A 489 55.05 -97.84 -45.77
N PHE A 490 54.58 -98.87 -45.07
CA PHE A 490 53.47 -98.74 -44.13
C PHE A 490 53.82 -97.89 -42.90
N GLN A 491 55.03 -98.05 -42.34
CA GLN A 491 55.52 -97.17 -41.28
C GLN A 491 55.74 -95.74 -41.76
N ILE A 492 56.27 -95.57 -42.98
CA ILE A 492 56.43 -94.26 -43.63
C ILE A 492 55.05 -93.63 -43.81
N GLN A 493 54.03 -94.32 -44.32
CA GLN A 493 52.67 -93.77 -44.44
C GLN A 493 52.05 -93.41 -43.08
N GLN A 494 52.30 -94.19 -42.02
CA GLN A 494 51.83 -93.81 -40.68
C GLN A 494 52.56 -92.56 -40.16
N MET A 495 53.86 -92.45 -40.41
CA MET A 495 54.65 -91.28 -40.03
C MET A 495 54.28 -90.06 -40.88
N GLU A 496 54.04 -90.22 -42.17
CA GLU A 496 53.53 -89.18 -43.07
C GLU A 496 52.15 -88.71 -42.62
N ARG A 497 51.22 -89.60 -42.23
CA ARG A 497 49.93 -89.18 -41.65
C ARG A 497 50.08 -88.43 -40.33
N LYS A 498 51.04 -88.81 -39.48
CA LYS A 498 51.35 -88.10 -38.23
C LYS A 498 52.02 -86.76 -38.50
N VAL A 499 52.91 -86.68 -39.49
CA VAL A 499 53.58 -85.45 -39.93
C VAL A 499 52.58 -84.51 -40.60
N SER A 500 51.72 -84.97 -41.52
CA SER A 500 50.60 -84.20 -42.09
C SER A 500 49.68 -83.66 -40.99
N ARG A 501 49.35 -84.46 -39.97
CA ARG A 501 48.61 -83.96 -38.80
C ARG A 501 49.37 -82.92 -37.97
N ALA A 502 50.69 -83.10 -37.79
CA ALA A 502 51.53 -82.17 -37.05
C ALA A 502 51.86 -80.89 -37.86
N SER A 503 51.86 -80.95 -39.18
CA SER A 503 52.08 -79.83 -40.11
C SER A 503 50.79 -79.07 -40.46
N GLY A 504 49.65 -79.49 -39.92
CA GLY A 504 48.37 -78.77 -40.02
C GLY A 504 47.40 -79.28 -41.10
N GLU A 505 47.76 -80.32 -41.84
CA GLU A 505 46.85 -80.99 -42.78
C GLU A 505 45.92 -81.95 -42.01
N ARG A 506 44.70 -81.49 -41.76
CA ARG A 506 43.60 -82.29 -41.23
C ARG A 506 42.80 -82.92 -42.38
N THR A 507 42.11 -84.01 -42.09
CA THR A 507 41.23 -84.70 -43.07
C THR A 507 40.21 -83.71 -43.66
N ALA A 508 39.84 -83.84 -44.93
CA ALA A 508 38.93 -82.90 -45.62
C ALA A 508 37.67 -82.60 -44.80
N ASP A 509 37.09 -83.59 -44.11
CA ASP A 509 35.93 -83.44 -43.23
C ASP A 509 36.24 -82.66 -41.94
N GLU A 510 37.38 -82.90 -41.30
CA GLU A 510 37.82 -82.13 -40.11
C GLU A 510 38.12 -80.67 -40.49
N THR A 511 38.72 -80.41 -41.66
CA THR A 511 38.89 -79.04 -42.16
C THR A 511 37.57 -78.37 -42.52
N LYS A 512 36.58 -79.13 -43.03
CA LYS A 512 35.25 -78.58 -43.35
C LYS A 512 34.48 -78.24 -42.08
N ALA A 513 34.53 -79.12 -41.07
CA ALA A 513 33.92 -78.88 -39.76
C ALA A 513 34.57 -77.68 -39.05
N MET A 514 35.91 -77.63 -39.00
CA MET A 514 36.64 -76.49 -38.44
C MET A 514 36.38 -75.19 -39.20
N LYS A 515 36.28 -75.22 -40.54
CA LYS A 515 35.93 -74.02 -41.34
C LYS A 515 34.50 -73.57 -41.11
N ALA A 516 33.56 -74.50 -40.98
CA ALA A 516 32.17 -74.18 -40.64
C ALA A 516 32.07 -73.60 -39.22
N GLU A 517 32.82 -74.15 -38.26
CA GLU A 517 32.88 -73.64 -36.90
C GLU A 517 33.56 -72.26 -36.84
N ILE A 518 34.62 -72.05 -37.64
CA ILE A 518 35.22 -70.72 -37.85
C ILE A 518 34.22 -69.77 -38.48
N GLU A 519 33.46 -70.16 -39.51
CA GLU A 519 32.43 -69.30 -40.11
C GLU A 519 31.35 -68.93 -39.09
N VAL A 520 30.86 -69.88 -38.30
CA VAL A 520 29.88 -69.60 -37.23
C VAL A 520 30.49 -68.63 -36.21
N LEU A 521 31.68 -68.91 -35.69
CA LEU A 521 32.36 -68.02 -34.75
C LEU A 521 32.69 -66.65 -35.36
N GLN A 522 32.97 -66.58 -36.66
CA GLN A 522 33.20 -65.34 -37.39
C GLN A 522 31.90 -64.54 -37.50
N THR A 523 30.78 -65.19 -37.82
CA THR A 523 29.47 -64.52 -37.84
C THR A 523 29.03 -64.05 -36.46
N GLU A 524 29.31 -64.82 -35.41
CA GLU A 524 29.06 -64.42 -34.03
C GLU A 524 29.98 -63.26 -33.61
N TYR A 525 31.26 -63.29 -33.99
CA TYR A 525 32.21 -62.20 -33.75
C TYR A 525 31.80 -60.93 -34.49
N ASP A 526 31.42 -61.03 -35.77
CA ASP A 526 31.00 -59.89 -36.58
C ASP A 526 29.68 -59.31 -36.05
N ALA A 527 28.74 -60.15 -35.61
CA ALA A 527 27.51 -59.71 -34.95
C ALA A 527 27.81 -59.02 -33.61
N ALA A 528 28.68 -59.58 -32.78
CA ALA A 528 29.10 -58.98 -31.51
C ALA A 528 29.86 -57.67 -31.73
N ASN A 529 30.70 -57.60 -32.76
CA ASN A 529 31.45 -56.40 -33.12
C ASN A 529 30.53 -55.31 -33.68
N ALA A 530 29.52 -55.68 -34.48
CA ALA A 530 28.49 -54.75 -34.94
C ALA A 530 27.65 -54.20 -33.76
N GLN A 531 27.25 -55.07 -32.81
CA GLN A 531 26.57 -54.66 -31.59
C GLN A 531 27.45 -53.74 -30.72
N PHE A 532 28.73 -54.07 -30.55
CA PHE A 532 29.68 -53.24 -29.83
C PHE A 532 29.84 -51.87 -30.50
N THR A 533 29.99 -51.83 -31.83
CA THR A 533 30.13 -50.58 -32.59
C THR A 533 28.86 -49.73 -32.50
N MET A 534 27.68 -50.35 -32.58
CA MET A 534 26.39 -49.70 -32.35
C MET A 534 26.31 -49.10 -30.94
N LEU A 535 26.63 -49.89 -29.90
CA LEU A 535 26.64 -49.46 -28.51
C LEU A 535 27.65 -48.33 -28.27
N GLN A 536 28.85 -48.42 -28.84
CA GLN A 536 29.86 -47.37 -28.76
C GLN A 536 29.37 -46.07 -29.41
N THR A 537 28.69 -46.17 -30.55
CA THR A 537 28.07 -45.02 -31.23
C THR A 537 26.94 -44.42 -30.40
N GLN A 538 26.11 -45.25 -29.76
CA GLN A 538 25.05 -44.80 -28.86
C GLN A 538 25.61 -44.15 -27.59
N CYS A 539 26.62 -44.74 -26.96
CA CYS A 539 27.33 -44.14 -25.82
C CYS A 539 27.95 -42.79 -26.19
N LYS A 540 28.50 -42.66 -27.40
CA LYS A 540 29.05 -41.40 -27.89
C LYS A 540 27.94 -40.36 -28.10
N LYS A 541 26.82 -40.73 -28.74
CA LYS A 541 25.65 -39.87 -28.88
C LYS A 541 25.09 -39.42 -27.53
N LEU A 542 24.91 -40.34 -26.58
CA LEU A 542 24.45 -40.02 -25.22
C LEU A 542 25.43 -39.14 -24.45
N SER A 543 26.74 -39.34 -24.64
CA SER A 543 27.77 -38.46 -24.09
C SER A 543 27.67 -37.05 -24.68
N ASP A 544 27.54 -36.94 -25.99
CA ASP A 544 27.42 -35.65 -26.69
C ASP A 544 26.12 -34.93 -26.28
N GLU A 545 24.99 -35.64 -26.22
CA GLU A 545 23.71 -35.14 -25.70
C GLU A 545 23.84 -34.68 -24.25
N ARG A 546 24.50 -35.47 -23.39
CA ARG A 546 24.77 -35.07 -22.00
C ARG A 546 25.59 -33.78 -21.95
N THR A 547 26.65 -33.64 -22.74
CA THR A 547 27.45 -32.40 -22.75
C THR A 547 26.67 -31.21 -23.31
N ALA A 548 25.75 -31.43 -24.25
CA ALA A 548 24.86 -30.40 -24.76
C ALA A 548 23.84 -29.96 -23.69
N GLN A 549 23.25 -30.91 -22.97
CA GLN A 549 22.35 -30.65 -21.84
C GLN A 549 23.07 -29.94 -20.69
N ASP A 550 24.30 -30.33 -20.36
CA ASP A 550 25.10 -29.65 -19.34
C ASP A 550 25.44 -28.21 -19.75
N ARG A 551 25.71 -27.96 -21.03
CA ARG A 551 25.89 -26.59 -21.57
C ARG A 551 24.59 -25.78 -21.48
N ALA A 552 23.46 -26.35 -21.89
CA ALA A 552 22.15 -25.72 -21.79
C ALA A 552 21.80 -25.41 -20.33
N LYS A 553 22.05 -26.34 -19.40
CA LYS A 553 21.88 -26.16 -17.96
C LYS A 553 22.74 -25.02 -17.43
N ARG A 554 24.01 -24.93 -17.81
CA ARG A 554 24.88 -23.81 -17.41
C ARG A 554 24.37 -22.48 -17.94
N ALA A 555 23.92 -22.42 -19.18
CA ALA A 555 23.31 -21.22 -19.75
C ALA A 555 22.05 -20.81 -18.98
N LEU A 556 21.16 -21.76 -18.67
CA LEU A 556 19.96 -21.51 -17.87
C LEU A 556 20.26 -21.10 -16.42
N LEU A 557 21.31 -21.65 -15.81
CA LEU A 557 21.75 -21.22 -14.48
C LEU A 557 22.27 -19.78 -14.50
N LYS A 558 23.02 -19.41 -15.53
CA LYS A 558 23.50 -18.04 -15.71
C LYS A 558 22.34 -17.07 -15.93
N THR A 559 21.37 -17.41 -16.78
CA THR A 559 20.18 -16.56 -16.95
C THR A 559 19.34 -16.48 -15.68
N ARG A 560 19.25 -17.56 -14.89
CA ARG A 560 18.61 -17.54 -13.57
C ARG A 560 19.32 -16.57 -12.63
N GLU A 561 20.65 -16.59 -12.57
CA GLU A 561 21.46 -15.67 -11.77
C GLU A 561 21.25 -14.20 -12.21
N GLU A 562 21.26 -13.94 -13.52
CA GLU A 562 20.96 -12.61 -14.08
C GLU A 562 19.55 -12.12 -13.72
N ILE A 563 18.54 -12.99 -13.84
CA ILE A 563 17.15 -12.67 -13.45
C ILE A 563 17.07 -12.44 -11.95
N THR A 564 17.75 -13.24 -11.13
CA THR A 564 17.76 -13.09 -9.67
C THR A 564 18.39 -11.75 -9.27
N ALA A 565 19.49 -11.36 -9.93
CA ALA A 565 20.11 -10.05 -9.74
C ALA A 565 19.16 -8.91 -10.14
N LYS A 566 18.45 -9.02 -11.28
CA LYS A 566 17.43 -8.05 -11.68
C LYS A 566 16.27 -7.95 -10.68
N ILE A 567 15.80 -9.08 -10.16
CA ILE A 567 14.77 -9.11 -9.12
C ILE A 567 15.25 -8.38 -7.87
N ALA A 568 16.48 -8.62 -7.42
CA ALA A 568 17.05 -7.92 -6.26
C ALA A 568 17.15 -6.40 -6.49
N VAL A 569 17.57 -5.97 -7.68
CA VAL A 569 17.58 -4.55 -8.07
C VAL A 569 16.18 -3.97 -8.01
N HIS A 570 15.19 -4.61 -8.64
CA HIS A 570 13.81 -4.12 -8.61
C HIS A 570 13.18 -4.14 -7.22
N GLN A 571 13.55 -5.08 -6.34
CA GLN A 571 13.14 -5.07 -4.95
C GLN A 571 13.70 -3.85 -4.22
N LEU A 572 14.98 -3.54 -4.41
CA LEU A 572 15.63 -2.37 -3.82
C LEU A 572 15.05 -1.06 -4.38
N GLU A 573 14.78 -0.99 -5.68
CA GLU A 573 14.07 0.12 -6.31
C GLU A 573 12.68 0.31 -5.70
N ASN A 574 11.90 -0.76 -5.55
CA ASN A 574 10.58 -0.72 -4.94
C ASN A 574 10.62 -0.29 -3.46
N GLU A 575 11.59 -0.77 -2.68
CA GLU A 575 11.79 -0.34 -1.30
C GLU A 575 12.17 1.15 -1.23
N SER A 576 13.05 1.61 -2.12
CA SER A 576 13.43 3.02 -2.21
C SER A 576 12.23 3.90 -2.59
N ALA A 577 11.43 3.48 -3.57
CA ALA A 577 10.22 4.16 -4.00
C ALA A 577 9.15 4.16 -2.90
N GLY A 578 9.02 3.06 -2.16
CA GLY A 578 8.13 2.95 -1.00
C GLY A 578 8.54 3.89 0.13
N ASN A 579 9.84 4.04 0.39
CA ASN A 579 10.36 4.99 1.38
C ASN A 579 10.18 6.44 0.93
N LEU A 580 10.45 6.74 -0.34
CA LEU A 580 10.16 8.04 -0.95
C LEU A 580 8.67 8.38 -0.85
N LEU A 581 7.78 7.44 -1.16
CA LEU A 581 6.34 7.62 -1.04
C LEU A 581 5.93 7.91 0.41
N LYS A 582 6.48 7.18 1.39
CA LYS A 582 6.26 7.48 2.81
C LYS A 582 6.75 8.88 3.19
N GLY A 583 7.90 9.31 2.66
CA GLY A 583 8.40 10.68 2.82
C GLY A 583 7.42 11.71 2.28
N ILE A 584 7.00 11.56 1.02
CA ILE A 584 6.03 12.45 0.37
C ILE A 584 4.68 12.46 1.11
N LEU A 585 4.22 11.33 1.64
CA LEU A 585 2.98 11.27 2.42
C LEU A 585 3.10 12.07 3.72
N LYS A 586 4.23 11.96 4.44
CA LYS A 586 4.49 12.78 5.62
C LYS A 586 4.56 14.26 5.28
N GLU A 587 5.29 14.64 4.22
CA GLU A 587 5.34 16.03 3.75
C GLU A 587 3.95 16.55 3.37
N LYS A 588 3.12 15.74 2.72
CA LYS A 588 1.74 16.08 2.41
C LYS A 588 0.92 16.29 3.68
N GLU A 589 1.04 15.42 4.67
CA GLU A 589 0.37 15.56 5.97
C GLU A 589 0.80 16.84 6.69
N GLU A 590 2.10 17.13 6.72
CA GLU A 590 2.65 18.38 7.27
C GLU A 590 2.12 19.60 6.53
N LEU A 591 2.08 19.57 5.19
CA LEU A 591 1.52 20.65 4.37
C LEU A 591 0.01 20.82 4.59
N LEU A 592 -0.74 19.73 4.79
CA LEU A 592 -2.17 19.80 5.12
C LEU A 592 -2.38 20.47 6.49
N VAL A 593 -1.57 20.12 7.49
CA VAL A 593 -1.59 20.77 8.81
C VAL A 593 -1.22 22.25 8.70
N GLN A 594 -0.17 22.59 7.94
CA GLN A 594 0.22 23.98 7.70
C GLN A 594 -0.90 24.76 7.00
N HIS A 595 -1.54 24.17 5.99
CA HIS A 595 -2.67 24.78 5.30
C HIS A 595 -3.88 24.98 6.23
N ASP A 596 -4.16 24.04 7.12
CA ASP A 596 -5.23 24.19 8.10
C ASP A 596 -4.90 25.25 9.17
N LEU A 597 -3.64 25.35 9.59
CA LEU A 597 -3.15 26.45 10.43
C LEU A 597 -3.31 27.80 9.72
N GLN A 598 -2.94 27.89 8.44
CA GLN A 598 -3.13 29.08 7.63
C GLN A 598 -4.63 29.41 7.46
N LYS A 599 -5.50 28.42 7.27
CA LYS A 599 -6.95 28.63 7.24
C LYS A 599 -7.47 29.17 8.57
N LEU A 600 -6.98 28.68 9.70
CA LEU A 600 -7.32 29.20 11.02
C LEU A 600 -6.84 30.64 11.18
N GLU A 601 -5.63 30.95 10.71
CA GLU A 601 -5.10 32.31 10.72
C GLU A 601 -5.91 33.26 9.82
N VAL A 602 -6.28 32.82 8.62
CA VAL A 602 -7.18 33.57 7.73
C VAL A 602 -8.54 33.79 8.38
N LYS A 603 -9.12 32.79 9.05
CA LYS A 603 -10.37 32.96 9.82
C LYS A 603 -10.19 33.98 10.93
N ARG A 604 -9.12 33.87 11.73
CA ARG A 604 -8.79 34.82 12.80
C ARG A 604 -8.66 36.25 12.27
N LEU A 605 -7.94 36.43 11.16
CA LEU A 605 -7.77 37.74 10.52
C LEU A 605 -9.09 38.27 9.94
N LYS A 606 -9.92 37.38 9.38
CA LYS A 606 -11.25 37.74 8.89
C LYS A 606 -12.19 38.15 10.02
N ASP A 607 -12.19 37.43 11.14
CA ASP A 607 -12.98 37.78 12.32
C ASP A 607 -12.49 39.09 12.94
N PHE A 608 -11.18 39.31 12.99
CA PHE A 608 -10.60 40.58 13.40
C PHE A 608 -11.03 41.72 12.46
N LEU A 609 -10.98 41.51 11.16
CA LEU A 609 -11.44 42.49 10.16
C LEU A 609 -12.93 42.78 10.30
N ASN A 610 -13.77 41.75 10.48
CA ASN A 610 -15.20 41.91 10.70
C ASN A 610 -15.46 42.70 11.98
N THR A 611 -14.75 42.38 13.07
CA THR A 611 -14.85 43.13 14.33
C THR A 611 -14.47 44.60 14.11
N ARG A 612 -13.42 44.88 13.33
CA ARG A 612 -13.04 46.25 12.98
C ARG A 612 -14.07 46.93 12.09
N ALA A 613 -14.66 46.22 11.14
CA ALA A 613 -15.72 46.72 10.29
C ALA A 613 -16.97 47.07 11.10
N ASP A 614 -17.37 46.22 12.05
CA ASP A 614 -18.48 46.50 12.98
C ASP A 614 -18.17 47.69 13.89
N GLU A 615 -16.92 47.81 14.37
CA GLU A 615 -16.47 48.97 15.14
C GLU A 615 -16.49 50.26 14.31
N VAL A 616 -16.09 50.22 13.03
CA VAL A 616 -16.18 51.37 12.13
C VAL A 616 -17.65 51.70 11.85
N PHE A 617 -18.47 50.71 11.52
CA PHE A 617 -19.89 50.90 11.25
C PHE A 617 -20.64 51.50 12.45
N THR A 618 -20.33 51.05 13.67
CA THR A 618 -20.91 51.63 14.89
C THR A 618 -20.44 53.05 15.14
N LEU A 619 -19.17 53.38 14.83
CA LEU A 619 -18.66 54.74 14.90
C LEU A 619 -19.28 55.65 13.84
N GLU A 620 -19.41 55.17 12.59
CA GLU A 620 -20.08 55.89 11.50
C GLU A 620 -21.55 56.13 11.82
N ASN A 621 -22.26 55.15 12.39
CA ASN A 621 -23.63 55.32 12.84
C ASN A 621 -23.72 56.34 13.98
N ARG A 622 -22.79 56.30 14.95
CA ARG A 622 -22.73 57.31 16.04
C ARG A 622 -22.41 58.71 15.50
N GLU A 623 -21.48 58.83 14.56
CA GLU A 623 -21.17 60.09 13.89
C GLU A 623 -22.38 60.61 13.12
N PHE A 624 -23.09 59.75 12.40
CA PHE A 624 -24.31 60.10 11.68
C PHE A 624 -25.42 60.57 12.64
N GLN A 625 -25.64 59.85 13.74
CA GLN A 625 -26.59 60.24 14.78
C GLN A 625 -26.22 61.59 15.40
N LEU A 626 -24.94 61.82 15.70
CA LEU A 626 -24.46 63.10 16.22
C LEU A 626 -24.62 64.22 15.20
N LYS A 627 -24.30 64.01 13.92
CA LYS A 627 -24.53 64.97 12.85
C LYS A 627 -26.02 65.33 12.73
N LYS A 628 -26.91 64.33 12.75
CA LYS A 628 -28.36 64.54 12.69
C LYS A 628 -28.86 65.30 13.92
N SER A 629 -28.41 64.93 15.11
CA SER A 629 -28.74 65.62 16.37
C SER A 629 -28.23 67.07 16.37
N MET A 630 -27.02 67.31 15.85
CA MET A 630 -26.47 68.66 15.67
C MET A 630 -27.28 69.48 14.65
N GLU A 631 -27.72 68.87 13.54
CA GLU A 631 -28.62 69.52 12.58
C GLU A 631 -29.99 69.84 13.18
N GLU A 632 -30.58 68.91 13.94
CA GLU A 632 -31.84 69.14 14.67
C GLU A 632 -31.66 70.28 15.67
N ARG A 633 -30.59 70.26 16.47
CA ARG A 633 -30.31 71.34 17.42
C ARG A 633 -30.06 72.68 16.71
N LYS A 634 -29.40 72.67 15.56
CA LYS A 634 -29.20 73.88 14.74
C LYS A 634 -30.53 74.40 14.17
N ARG A 635 -31.44 73.52 13.74
CA ARG A 635 -32.80 73.90 13.32
C ARG A 635 -33.61 74.44 14.49
N GLU A 636 -33.57 73.80 15.65
CA GLU A 636 -34.20 74.29 16.89
C GLU A 636 -33.70 75.69 17.27
N ILE A 637 -32.37 75.89 17.32
CA ILE A 637 -31.78 77.20 17.59
C ILE A 637 -32.23 78.23 16.53
N ASN A 638 -32.30 77.83 15.25
CA ASN A 638 -32.76 78.73 14.21
C ASN A 638 -34.24 79.11 14.38
N VAL A 639 -35.11 78.15 14.71
CA VAL A 639 -36.52 78.43 15.05
C VAL A 639 -36.63 79.33 16.27
N HIS A 640 -35.88 79.06 17.34
CA HIS A 640 -35.84 79.94 18.52
C HIS A 640 -35.37 81.35 18.15
N ARG A 641 -34.36 81.47 17.29
CA ARG A 641 -33.86 82.75 16.79
C ARG A 641 -34.89 83.47 15.94
N GLU A 642 -35.65 82.75 15.11
CA GLU A 642 -36.75 83.31 14.31
C GLU A 642 -37.91 83.77 15.19
N VAL A 643 -38.27 83.00 16.23
CA VAL A 643 -39.26 83.39 17.23
C VAL A 643 -38.81 84.64 17.99
N GLN A 644 -37.54 84.70 18.42
CA GLN A 644 -36.99 85.90 19.06
C GLN A 644 -37.00 87.10 18.11
N ARG A 645 -36.64 86.93 16.83
CA ARG A 645 -36.78 88.01 15.82
C ARG A 645 -38.22 88.46 15.65
N ALA A 646 -39.17 87.52 15.63
CA ALA A 646 -40.60 87.83 15.54
C ALA A 646 -41.09 88.58 16.80
N GLN A 647 -40.62 88.19 17.99
CA GLN A 647 -40.91 88.89 19.24
C GLN A 647 -40.31 90.31 19.25
N VAL A 648 -39.06 90.48 18.79
CA VAL A 648 -38.44 91.81 18.63
C VAL A 648 -39.24 92.66 17.64
N LYS A 649 -39.64 92.10 16.49
CA LYS A 649 -40.48 92.80 15.51
C LYS A 649 -41.84 93.19 16.09
N ALA A 650 -42.51 92.30 16.80
CA ALA A 650 -43.78 92.59 17.46
C ALA A 650 -43.62 93.67 18.55
N ALA A 651 -42.53 93.63 19.32
CA ALA A 651 -42.22 94.66 20.29
C ALA A 651 -41.89 96.02 19.64
N GLU A 652 -41.22 96.02 18.48
CA GLU A 652 -40.99 97.23 17.68
C GLU A 652 -42.28 97.79 17.08
N GLU A 653 -43.18 96.92 16.62
CA GLU A 653 -44.53 97.29 16.16
C GLU A 653 -45.37 97.89 17.30
N GLU A 654 -45.36 97.30 18.49
CA GLU A 654 -46.01 97.87 19.68
C GLU A 654 -45.35 99.18 20.12
N ARG A 655 -44.01 99.28 20.10
CA ARG A 655 -43.31 100.55 20.35
C ARG A 655 -43.71 101.60 19.33
N HIS A 656 -43.83 101.23 18.05
CA HIS A 656 -44.27 102.14 17.00
C HIS A 656 -45.72 102.56 17.20
N LYS A 657 -46.62 101.64 17.54
CA LYS A 657 -48.02 101.90 17.87
C LYS A 657 -48.14 102.85 19.07
N VAL A 658 -47.38 102.62 20.14
CA VAL A 658 -47.33 103.53 21.30
C VAL A 658 -46.77 104.90 20.90
N SER A 659 -45.77 104.96 20.02
CA SER A 659 -45.25 106.21 19.48
C SER A 659 -46.30 106.98 18.66
N VAL A 660 -47.10 106.26 17.85
CA VAL A 660 -48.24 106.83 17.12
C VAL A 660 -49.32 107.31 18.08
N GLU A 661 -49.72 106.51 19.07
CA GLU A 661 -50.68 106.93 20.10
C GLU A 661 -50.17 108.12 20.92
N PHE A 662 -48.87 108.17 21.21
CA PHE A 662 -48.23 109.29 21.86
C PHE A 662 -48.32 110.55 20.99
N ALA A 663 -48.02 110.46 19.69
CA ALA A 663 -48.18 111.57 18.75
C ALA A 663 -49.64 112.03 18.62
N GLU A 664 -50.61 111.12 18.64
CA GLU A 664 -52.04 111.45 18.67
C GLU A 664 -52.45 112.15 19.97
N ARG A 665 -51.98 111.67 21.13
CA ARG A 665 -52.21 112.30 22.44
C ARG A 665 -51.52 113.66 22.53
N GLU A 666 -50.33 113.82 21.98
CA GLU A 666 -49.62 115.09 21.87
C GLU A 666 -50.38 116.08 20.98
N MET A 667 -50.90 115.64 19.83
CA MET A 667 -51.83 116.44 19.02
C MET A 667 -53.11 116.80 19.78
N ARG A 668 -53.66 115.88 20.60
CA ARG A 668 -54.84 116.14 21.44
C ARG A 668 -54.55 117.20 22.50
N ILE A 669 -53.36 117.17 23.11
CA ILE A 669 -52.88 118.19 24.05
C ILE A 669 -52.68 119.52 23.34
N LYS A 670 -52.05 119.56 22.15
CA LYS A 670 -51.94 120.79 21.33
C LYS A 670 -53.30 121.37 20.98
N LYS A 671 -54.30 120.52 20.65
CA LYS A 671 -55.70 120.94 20.43
C LYS A 671 -56.34 121.50 21.71
N LEU A 672 -56.09 120.91 22.88
CA LEU A 672 -56.60 121.41 24.16
C LEU A 672 -55.90 122.69 24.63
N GLN A 673 -54.59 122.82 24.40
CA GLN A 673 -53.84 124.07 24.61
C GLN A 673 -54.37 125.18 23.70
N ALA A 674 -54.59 124.91 22.42
CA ALA A 674 -55.22 125.88 21.51
C ALA A 674 -56.65 126.28 21.95
N LYS A 675 -57.40 125.35 22.57
CA LYS A 675 -58.76 125.58 23.11
C LYS A 675 -58.75 126.37 24.43
N PHE A 676 -57.74 126.17 25.28
CA PHE A 676 -57.52 126.93 26.52
C PHE A 676 -57.02 128.35 26.22
N GLU A 677 -56.15 128.50 25.22
CA GLU A 677 -55.63 129.80 24.78
C GLU A 677 -56.69 130.66 24.07
N THR A 678 -57.72 130.04 23.47
CA THR A 678 -58.91 130.75 22.96
C THR A 678 -59.92 131.09 24.06
N LEU A 679 -60.04 130.28 25.12
CA LEU A 679 -60.90 130.59 26.27
C LEU A 679 -60.34 131.73 27.15
N CYS A 680 -59.00 131.86 27.23
CA CYS A 680 -58.34 132.93 28.00
C CYS A 680 -58.27 134.30 27.27
N LYS A 681 -58.67 134.40 25.99
CA LYS A 681 -58.63 135.64 25.20
C LYS A 681 -60.00 136.35 25.06
N THR A 682 -61.04 135.94 25.82
CA THR A 682 -62.38 136.57 25.82
C THR A 682 -63.07 136.61 27.22
N SER A 683 -62.56 137.44 28.14
CA SER A 683 -63.26 137.93 29.37
C SER A 683 -64.03 139.25 29.04
N PRO A 684 -64.98 139.87 29.83
CA PRO A 684 -65.16 139.87 31.31
C PRO A 684 -66.62 140.09 31.87
N TYR A 685 -66.72 140.41 33.19
CA TYR A 685 -67.86 140.78 34.09
C TYR A 685 -68.39 139.64 34.99
N GLY A 686 -68.51 139.77 36.32
CA GLY A 686 -68.27 140.83 37.30
C GLY A 686 -68.70 140.24 38.67
N ASN A 687 -67.82 140.22 39.67
CA ASN A 687 -67.73 141.18 40.78
C ASN A 687 -68.96 141.27 41.71
N THR A 688 -68.71 140.82 42.95
CA THR A 688 -68.96 141.47 44.24
C THR A 688 -70.39 141.74 44.74
N ASP A 689 -70.56 141.29 45.99
CA ASP A 689 -71.52 141.71 47.01
C ASP A 689 -71.53 143.23 47.27
N GLU A 690 -72.57 143.73 47.95
CA GLU A 690 -72.50 144.26 49.33
C GLU A 690 -73.77 145.07 49.70
N ASP A 691 -74.41 144.64 50.79
CA ASP A 691 -75.19 145.39 51.77
C ASP A 691 -76.39 146.28 51.37
N GLY A 692 -77.60 145.78 51.68
CA GLY A 692 -78.77 146.63 51.93
C GLY A 692 -80.12 145.99 51.61
N GLN A 693 -80.71 145.33 52.60
CA GLN A 693 -82.10 144.85 52.56
C GLN A 693 -83.10 145.97 52.20
N GLU A 694 -84.17 145.66 51.47
CA GLU A 694 -85.52 145.51 52.07
C GLU A 694 -86.61 145.11 51.04
N ARG A 695 -87.14 143.90 51.30
CA ARG A 695 -88.56 143.48 51.38
C ARG A 695 -89.64 144.16 50.52
N SER A 696 -90.37 143.28 49.83
CA SER A 696 -91.84 143.27 49.77
C SER A 696 -92.29 141.90 50.35
N GLN A 697 -93.02 141.76 51.48
CA GLN A 697 -94.40 142.19 51.78
C GLN A 697 -95.37 141.31 50.96
N ALA A 698 -96.34 140.56 51.50
CA ALA A 698 -97.17 140.84 52.64
C ALA A 698 -98.15 139.68 52.91
N TYR A 699 -98.78 139.75 54.08
CA TYR A 699 -100.23 139.59 54.17
C TYR A 699 -100.83 138.20 54.51
N PHE A 700 -100.24 137.04 54.20
CA PHE A 700 -100.83 135.74 54.64
C PHE A 700 -100.28 135.10 55.91
N VAL A 701 -99.34 135.78 56.58
CA VAL A 701 -99.13 135.61 58.03
C VAL A 701 -100.36 136.03 58.85
N ILE A 702 -101.42 136.64 58.29
CA ILE A 702 -102.52 137.19 59.10
C ILE A 702 -103.73 136.25 59.32
N LYS A 703 -103.95 135.16 58.54
CA LYS A 703 -105.23 134.41 58.65
C LYS A 703 -105.24 133.06 59.38
N ALA A 704 -104.29 132.15 59.21
CA ALA A 704 -104.42 130.81 59.82
C ALA A 704 -103.77 130.68 61.20
N ALA A 705 -103.02 131.70 61.64
CA ALA A 705 -102.58 131.84 63.01
C ALA A 705 -103.74 131.91 64.04
N GLN A 706 -105.00 132.17 63.63
CA GLN A 706 -106.15 132.11 64.55
C GLN A 706 -106.55 130.67 64.96
N ARG A 707 -106.39 129.65 64.10
CA ARG A 707 -106.72 128.25 64.49
C ARG A 707 -105.66 127.57 65.34
N ARG A 708 -104.52 128.24 65.51
CA ARG A 708 -103.48 127.86 66.47
C ARG A 708 -103.93 128.05 67.93
N GLU A 709 -104.94 128.83 68.27
CA GLU A 709 -105.20 129.10 69.71
C GLU A 709 -106.35 128.30 70.33
N GLU A 710 -107.35 127.86 69.55
CA GLU A 710 -108.49 127.10 70.10
C GLU A 710 -108.16 125.63 70.35
N LEU A 711 -107.52 124.96 69.40
CA LEU A 711 -107.15 123.53 69.52
C LEU A 711 -105.95 123.31 70.46
N GLN A 712 -105.17 124.35 70.73
CA GLN A 712 -104.01 124.27 71.62
C GLN A 712 -104.40 124.36 73.11
N ARG A 713 -105.56 124.93 73.46
CA ARG A 713 -106.07 124.89 74.85
C ARG A 713 -106.54 123.50 75.30
N GLU A 714 -107.05 122.67 74.38
CA GLU A 714 -107.44 121.28 74.71
C GLU A 714 -106.24 120.31 74.77
N GLY A 715 -105.13 120.65 74.10
CA GLY A 715 -103.89 119.87 74.15
C GLY A 715 -103.14 120.00 75.48
N ASP A 716 -103.07 121.21 76.04
CA ASP A 716 -102.30 121.45 77.28
C ASP A 716 -102.91 120.74 78.51
N GLU A 717 -104.23 120.53 78.57
CA GLU A 717 -104.88 119.75 79.65
C GLU A 717 -104.60 118.23 79.58
N LEU A 718 -104.25 117.71 78.40
CA LEU A 718 -103.88 116.31 78.21
C LEU A 718 -102.39 116.07 78.49
N ASP A 719 -101.52 117.04 78.18
CA ASP A 719 -100.08 116.94 78.42
C ASP A 719 -99.70 116.96 79.91
N ASP A 720 -100.47 117.64 80.76
CA ASP A 720 -100.24 117.61 82.22
C ASP A 720 -100.59 116.24 82.84
N LYS A 721 -101.54 115.49 82.28
CA LYS A 721 -101.84 114.11 82.70
C LYS A 721 -100.77 113.12 82.26
N ILE A 722 -100.12 113.36 81.12
CA ILE A 722 -99.05 112.50 80.60
C ILE A 722 -97.76 112.67 81.42
N ARG A 723 -97.43 113.88 81.89
CA ARG A 723 -96.22 114.10 82.73
C ARG A 723 -96.28 113.46 84.12
N VAL A 724 -97.47 113.20 84.66
CA VAL A 724 -97.63 112.46 85.93
C VAL A 724 -97.41 110.97 85.71
N ALA A 725 -97.99 110.40 84.63
CA ALA A 725 -97.80 108.99 84.27
C ALA A 725 -96.33 108.66 83.92
N GLU A 726 -95.59 109.57 83.27
CA GLU A 726 -94.18 109.34 82.94
C GLU A 726 -93.24 109.33 84.17
N LYS A 727 -93.60 110.01 85.27
CA LYS A 727 -92.84 109.95 86.53
C LYS A 727 -93.06 108.64 87.28
N GLU A 728 -94.26 108.07 87.22
CA GLU A 728 -94.60 106.79 87.84
C GLU A 728 -93.96 105.59 87.11
N VAL A 729 -93.88 105.66 85.78
CA VAL A 729 -93.20 104.63 84.98
C VAL A 729 -91.70 104.56 85.29
N ARG A 730 -91.00 105.70 85.48
CA ARG A 730 -89.56 105.71 85.81
C ARG A 730 -89.24 105.24 87.23
N ALA A 731 -90.15 105.39 88.19
CA ALA A 731 -89.97 104.90 89.55
C ALA A 731 -90.12 103.36 89.63
N LEU A 732 -91.06 102.78 88.88
CA LEU A 732 -91.27 101.33 88.81
C LEU A 732 -90.17 100.60 88.02
N THR A 733 -89.55 101.22 87.02
CA THR A 733 -88.41 100.59 86.32
C THR A 733 -87.19 100.44 87.23
N LYS A 734 -87.02 101.30 88.24
CA LYS A 734 -85.86 101.31 89.14
C LYS A 734 -85.95 100.28 90.27
N THR A 735 -87.15 100.01 90.80
CA THR A 735 -87.36 98.99 91.84
C THR A 735 -87.37 97.57 91.28
N LEU A 736 -87.86 97.38 90.05
CA LEU A 736 -87.85 96.08 89.38
C LEU A 736 -86.41 95.64 89.01
N ALA A 737 -85.57 96.57 88.55
CA ALA A 737 -84.15 96.30 88.28
C ALA A 737 -83.35 95.89 89.53
N HIS A 738 -83.67 96.41 90.73
CA HIS A 738 -82.96 96.06 91.96
C HIS A 738 -83.36 94.67 92.50
N LEU A 739 -84.64 94.28 92.35
CA LEU A 739 -85.17 93.01 92.83
C LEU A 739 -84.83 91.85 91.89
N GLU A 740 -84.73 92.11 90.57
CA GLU A 740 -84.21 91.17 89.58
C GLU A 740 -82.71 90.89 89.79
N GLY A 741 -81.89 91.88 90.19
CA GLY A 741 -80.47 91.67 90.50
C GLY A 741 -80.22 90.71 91.69
N ARG A 742 -80.97 90.86 92.79
CA ARG A 742 -80.74 90.06 94.02
C ARG A 742 -81.33 88.64 93.94
N ASN A 743 -82.43 88.46 93.21
CA ASN A 743 -82.99 87.13 92.93
C ASN A 743 -82.20 86.38 91.84
N THR A 744 -81.54 87.10 90.91
CA THR A 744 -80.63 86.45 89.95
C THR A 744 -79.34 85.97 90.62
N GLU A 745 -78.79 86.66 91.62
CA GLU A 745 -77.63 86.17 92.39
C GLU A 745 -77.94 84.96 93.29
N TYR A 746 -79.09 84.95 93.98
CA TYR A 746 -79.48 83.81 94.83
C TYR A 746 -79.83 82.55 94.01
N ARG A 747 -80.43 82.71 92.81
CA ARG A 747 -80.71 81.59 91.88
C ARG A 747 -79.49 81.11 91.10
N LYS A 748 -78.53 81.99 90.76
CA LYS A 748 -77.25 81.61 90.16
C LYS A 748 -76.36 80.80 91.11
N SER A 749 -76.57 80.87 92.43
CA SER A 749 -75.88 80.00 93.40
C SER A 749 -76.38 78.54 93.41
N PHE A 750 -77.49 78.23 92.72
CA PHE A 750 -78.12 76.89 92.76
C PHE A 750 -78.42 76.23 91.40
N HIS A 751 -78.13 76.78 90.20
CA HIS A 751 -78.44 76.12 88.89
C HIS A 751 -77.31 76.13 87.81
N ARG A 752 -77.23 74.99 87.09
CA ARG A 752 -76.31 74.53 86.02
C ARG A 752 -76.76 75.03 84.61
N ALA A 753 -75.85 75.19 83.65
CA ALA A 753 -76.05 75.88 82.35
C ALA A 753 -77.10 75.26 81.37
N ASP A 754 -77.67 76.09 80.48
CA ASP A 754 -78.90 75.94 79.68
C ASP A 754 -78.65 75.85 78.14
N MET A 755 -79.52 75.12 77.41
CA MET A 755 -79.35 74.50 76.08
C MET A 755 -79.58 75.41 74.83
N VAL A 756 -79.37 76.72 74.92
CA VAL A 756 -79.38 77.64 73.74
C VAL A 756 -78.20 78.64 73.76
N GLY A 757 -77.26 78.48 74.69
CA GLY A 757 -75.99 79.23 74.73
C GLY A 757 -74.89 78.58 73.88
N GLU A 758 -73.63 79.02 74.08
CA GLU A 758 -72.42 78.56 73.36
C GLU A 758 -72.28 77.03 73.19
N GLU A 759 -72.95 76.20 73.98
CA GLU A 759 -72.94 74.74 73.85
C GLU A 759 -73.77 74.20 72.66
N ALA A 760 -74.83 74.89 72.20
CA ALA A 760 -75.53 74.52 70.96
C ALA A 760 -74.72 74.89 69.70
N VAL A 761 -73.90 75.95 69.78
CA VAL A 761 -72.90 76.29 68.76
C VAL A 761 -71.75 75.28 68.78
N LYS A 762 -71.32 74.78 69.95
CA LYS A 762 -70.38 73.66 70.04
C LYS A 762 -70.93 72.36 69.44
N MET A 763 -72.24 72.11 69.50
CA MET A 763 -72.85 70.93 68.88
C MET A 763 -72.85 71.02 67.34
N ASN A 764 -73.23 72.16 66.76
CA ASN A 764 -73.08 72.39 65.31
C ASN A 764 -71.60 72.42 64.88
N GLN A 765 -70.69 72.93 65.71
CA GLN A 765 -69.25 72.81 65.48
C GLN A 765 -68.77 71.36 65.55
N LEU A 766 -69.39 70.49 66.36
CA LEU A 766 -69.09 69.06 66.38
C LEU A 766 -69.66 68.34 65.16
N GLU A 767 -70.81 68.74 64.61
CA GLU A 767 -71.34 68.20 63.33
C GLU A 767 -70.55 68.68 62.10
N ASP A 768 -70.11 69.95 62.07
CA ASP A 768 -69.15 70.46 61.08
C ASP A 768 -67.76 69.84 61.30
N GLN A 769 -67.37 69.52 62.54
CA GLN A 769 -66.17 68.70 62.80
C GLN A 769 -66.36 67.28 62.30
N VAL A 770 -67.56 66.69 62.36
CA VAL A 770 -67.81 65.37 61.78
C VAL A 770 -67.77 65.42 60.26
N LYS A 771 -68.42 66.39 59.60
CA LYS A 771 -68.33 66.58 58.14
C LYS A 771 -66.92 66.93 57.67
N THR A 772 -66.18 67.76 58.40
CA THR A 772 -64.77 68.00 58.10
C THR A 772 -63.92 66.77 58.43
N THR A 773 -64.27 65.93 59.41
CA THR A 773 -63.61 64.63 59.62
C THR A 773 -63.93 63.63 58.52
N GLU A 774 -65.12 63.69 57.90
CA GLU A 774 -65.51 62.83 56.77
C GLU A 774 -64.92 63.32 55.44
N ASP A 775 -64.90 64.63 55.18
CA ASP A 775 -64.18 65.24 54.06
C ASP A 775 -62.67 65.10 54.22
N THR A 776 -62.15 65.16 55.45
CA THR A 776 -60.76 64.79 55.72
C THR A 776 -60.57 63.28 55.67
N LEU A 777 -61.56 62.43 55.92
CA LEU A 777 -61.44 60.98 55.72
C LEU A 777 -61.52 60.61 54.24
N PHE A 778 -62.27 61.35 53.43
CA PHE A 778 -62.31 61.23 51.96
C PHE A 778 -61.05 61.81 51.33
N LYS A 779 -60.57 62.98 51.79
CA LYS A 779 -59.25 63.51 51.44
C LYS A 779 -58.15 62.59 51.94
N ARG A 780 -58.24 62.00 53.14
CA ARG A 780 -57.31 61.00 53.67
C ARG A 780 -57.41 59.70 52.90
N LYS A 781 -58.56 59.28 52.37
CA LYS A 781 -58.68 58.11 51.49
C LYS A 781 -58.12 58.37 50.11
N LYS A 782 -58.30 59.57 49.57
CA LYS A 782 -57.71 60.00 48.30
C LYS A 782 -56.22 60.27 48.44
N GLU A 783 -55.78 60.80 49.57
CA GLU A 783 -54.40 60.89 50.01
C GLU A 783 -53.84 59.53 50.33
N LEU A 784 -54.62 58.56 50.83
CA LEU A 784 -54.16 57.21 51.10
C LEU A 784 -54.06 56.42 49.79
N GLN A 785 -54.97 56.60 48.83
CA GLN A 785 -54.79 56.11 47.45
C GLN A 785 -53.63 56.80 46.73
N ARG A 786 -53.43 58.10 46.95
CA ARG A 786 -52.27 58.83 46.43
C ARG A 786 -50.99 58.40 47.14
N LEU A 787 -51.02 58.12 48.44
CA LEU A 787 -49.92 57.60 49.25
C LEU A 787 -49.70 56.13 48.99
N GLU A 788 -50.68 55.37 48.51
CA GLU A 788 -50.53 54.00 48.05
C GLU A 788 -49.93 53.99 46.65
N LEU A 789 -50.36 54.87 45.74
CA LEU A 789 -49.70 55.10 44.45
C LEU A 789 -48.31 55.71 44.62
N GLU A 790 -48.13 56.61 45.59
CA GLU A 790 -46.83 57.16 45.96
C GLU A 790 -46.01 56.09 46.64
N MET A 791 -46.54 55.28 47.55
CA MET A 791 -45.83 54.14 48.14
C MET A 791 -45.51 53.09 47.08
N GLU A 792 -46.35 52.84 46.08
CA GLU A 792 -46.07 51.91 44.99
C GLU A 792 -45.06 52.52 44.03
N SER A 793 -45.12 53.83 43.78
CA SER A 793 -44.09 54.58 43.03
C SER A 793 -42.78 54.69 43.81
N GLU A 794 -42.83 54.79 45.13
CA GLU A 794 -41.71 54.84 46.07
C GLU A 794 -41.21 53.42 46.33
N GLN A 795 -42.03 52.38 46.20
CA GLN A 795 -41.60 50.98 46.24
C GLN A 795 -40.91 50.64 44.91
N ASN A 796 -41.43 51.15 43.80
CA ASN A 796 -40.77 51.10 42.50
C ASN A 796 -39.49 51.93 42.52
N ARG A 797 -39.49 53.12 43.14
CA ARG A 797 -38.32 53.98 43.33
C ARG A 797 -37.35 53.40 44.34
N ILE A 798 -37.79 52.68 45.36
CA ILE A 798 -36.97 51.90 46.29
C ILE A 798 -36.43 50.70 45.53
N SER A 799 -37.17 50.06 44.63
CA SER A 799 -36.62 49.00 43.78
C SER A 799 -35.60 49.54 42.78
N GLU A 800 -35.81 50.74 42.26
CA GLU A 800 -34.87 51.48 41.40
C GLU A 800 -33.69 51.99 42.21
N LEU A 801 -33.87 52.42 43.46
CA LEU A 801 -32.84 52.82 44.39
C LEU A 801 -32.12 51.63 44.99
N GLU A 802 -32.73 50.45 45.07
CA GLU A 802 -32.12 49.19 45.48
C GLU A 802 -31.32 48.61 44.33
N THR A 803 -31.80 48.75 43.09
CA THR A 803 -31.01 48.42 41.90
C THR A 803 -29.89 49.44 41.71
N GLN A 804 -30.13 50.73 41.90
CA GLN A 804 -29.07 51.74 41.95
C GLN A 804 -28.16 51.55 43.15
N TYR A 805 -28.64 51.15 44.33
CA TYR A 805 -27.82 50.84 45.51
C TYR A 805 -27.02 49.58 45.27
N ARG A 806 -27.55 48.57 44.56
CA ARG A 806 -26.77 47.43 44.09
C ARG A 806 -25.74 47.89 43.06
N HIS A 807 -26.10 48.72 42.10
CA HIS A 807 -25.14 49.27 41.14
C HIS A 807 -24.09 50.15 41.81
N PHE A 808 -24.45 50.94 42.81
CA PHE A 808 -23.55 51.77 43.60
C PHE A 808 -22.75 50.92 44.57
N LYS A 809 -23.30 49.84 45.11
CA LYS A 809 -22.57 48.89 45.95
C LYS A 809 -21.57 48.11 45.10
N ASP A 810 -21.96 47.63 43.92
CA ASP A 810 -21.08 47.02 42.93
C ASP A 810 -20.03 48.05 42.47
N HIS A 811 -20.43 49.31 42.27
CA HIS A 811 -19.50 50.40 41.94
C HIS A 811 -18.60 50.75 43.10
N ASN A 812 -19.07 50.69 44.35
CA ASN A 812 -18.31 50.97 45.57
C ASN A 812 -17.43 49.79 45.93
N GLU A 813 -17.80 48.57 45.59
CA GLU A 813 -16.96 47.36 45.60
C GLU A 813 -15.91 47.44 44.50
N ASN A 814 -16.26 47.94 43.31
CA ASN A 814 -15.31 48.23 42.24
C ASN A 814 -14.37 49.40 42.60
N LEU A 815 -14.86 50.42 43.31
CA LEU A 815 -14.08 51.54 43.84
C LEU A 815 -13.24 51.12 45.03
N HIS A 816 -13.71 50.21 45.89
CA HIS A 816 -12.92 49.62 46.96
C HIS A 816 -11.86 48.69 46.38
N ALA A 817 -12.17 47.96 45.30
CA ALA A 817 -11.22 47.17 44.55
C ALA A 817 -10.20 48.08 43.87
N ALA A 818 -10.63 49.20 43.26
CA ALA A 818 -9.74 50.21 42.69
C ALA A 818 -8.90 50.92 43.76
N GLN A 819 -9.48 51.24 44.91
CA GLN A 819 -8.78 51.82 46.06
C GLN A 819 -7.80 50.81 46.66
N SER A 820 -8.15 49.53 46.74
CA SER A 820 -7.27 48.45 47.20
C SER A 820 -6.14 48.19 46.19
N GLN A 821 -6.44 48.34 44.89
CA GLN A 821 -5.46 48.33 43.81
C GLN A 821 -4.52 49.53 43.89
N VAL A 822 -5.05 50.74 44.11
CA VAL A 822 -4.28 51.98 44.27
C VAL A 822 -3.50 51.99 45.58
N LEU A 823 -4.04 51.45 46.69
CA LEU A 823 -3.31 51.28 47.94
C LEU A 823 -2.21 50.24 47.79
N LYS A 824 -2.43 49.16 47.04
CA LYS A 824 -1.36 48.23 46.64
C LYS A 824 -0.33 48.90 45.73
N GLU A 825 -0.74 49.74 44.79
CA GLU A 825 0.17 50.51 43.94
C GLU A 825 0.96 51.54 44.76
N LEU A 826 0.34 52.18 45.74
CA LEU A 826 0.99 53.08 46.69
C LEU A 826 1.94 52.33 47.63
N GLU A 827 1.60 51.11 48.08
CA GLU A 827 2.48 50.24 48.87
C GLU A 827 3.65 49.75 48.02
N MET A 828 3.41 49.43 46.74
CA MET A 828 4.44 49.07 45.77
C MET A 828 5.35 50.26 45.44
N GLU A 829 4.81 51.47 45.30
CA GLU A 829 5.59 52.69 45.10
C GLU A 829 6.34 53.10 46.38
N LYS A 830 5.75 52.93 47.57
CA LYS A 830 6.48 53.07 48.85
C LYS A 830 7.59 52.03 48.99
N GLU A 831 7.36 50.79 48.58
CA GLU A 831 8.41 49.77 48.50
C GLU A 831 9.47 50.11 47.45
N LYS A 832 9.10 50.67 46.30
CA LYS A 832 10.06 51.14 45.28
C LYS A 832 10.86 52.32 45.79
N ILE A 833 10.24 53.30 46.43
CA ILE A 833 10.93 54.42 47.10
C ILE A 833 11.81 53.89 48.23
N MET A 834 11.37 52.91 49.02
CA MET A 834 12.19 52.31 50.08
C MET A 834 13.33 51.45 49.52
N LYS A 835 13.14 50.78 48.38
CA LYS A 835 14.19 50.03 47.65
C LYS A 835 15.18 50.98 46.98
N VAL A 836 14.73 52.09 46.41
CA VAL A 836 15.56 53.14 45.82
C VAL A 836 16.29 53.92 46.91
N SER A 837 15.64 54.26 48.02
CA SER A 837 16.26 54.84 49.23
C SER A 837 17.28 53.89 49.83
N LYS A 838 16.99 52.58 49.96
CA LYS A 838 17.99 51.59 50.40
C LYS A 838 19.12 51.39 49.40
N ARG A 839 18.87 51.58 48.09
CA ARG A 839 19.90 51.49 47.04
C ARG A 839 20.74 52.77 46.97
N LEU A 840 20.15 53.93 47.23
CA LEU A 840 20.82 55.21 47.40
C LEU A 840 21.63 55.21 48.69
N ASP A 841 21.09 54.72 49.80
CA ASP A 841 21.81 54.56 51.08
C ASP A 841 22.94 53.53 50.97
N ARG A 842 22.78 52.49 50.15
CA ARG A 842 23.88 51.56 49.81
C ARG A 842 24.92 52.22 48.92
N LEU A 843 24.52 52.93 47.87
CA LEU A 843 25.47 53.66 47.00
C LEU A 843 26.19 54.78 47.75
N VAL A 844 25.54 55.47 48.67
CA VAL A 844 26.11 56.50 49.55
C VAL A 844 27.00 55.84 50.62
N LYS A 845 26.65 54.67 51.15
CA LYS A 845 27.54 53.90 52.06
C LYS A 845 28.73 53.27 51.34
N ASP A 846 28.58 52.83 50.09
CA ASP A 846 29.64 52.25 49.27
C ASP A 846 30.58 53.35 48.75
N PHE A 847 30.07 54.54 48.40
CA PHE A 847 30.92 55.72 48.13
C PHE A 847 31.63 56.22 49.40
N ARG A 848 30.96 56.21 50.57
CA ARG A 848 31.57 56.61 51.86
C ARG A 848 32.56 55.57 52.42
N GLN A 849 32.48 54.30 52.01
CA GLN A 849 33.44 53.26 52.39
C GLN A 849 34.68 53.22 51.47
N GLN A 850 34.64 53.82 50.28
CA GLN A 850 35.78 53.87 49.35
C GLN A 850 36.55 55.21 49.34
N LYS A 851 36.02 56.28 49.94
CA LYS A 851 36.77 57.53 50.24
C LYS A 851 36.04 58.35 51.31
N GLN A 852 36.68 58.60 52.46
CA GLN A 852 36.20 59.54 53.48
C GLN A 852 36.36 60.99 52.98
N ALA A 853 35.27 61.61 52.51
CA ALA A 853 35.13 63.07 52.45
C ALA A 853 33.66 63.48 52.23
N GLU A 854 33.26 64.59 52.84
CA GLU A 854 31.94 65.22 52.73
C GLU A 854 31.78 65.96 51.38
N SER A 855 30.77 65.56 50.61
CA SER A 855 30.15 66.26 49.47
C SER A 855 31.04 66.70 48.29
N THR A 856 30.98 65.92 47.21
CA THR A 856 31.55 66.23 45.90
C THR A 856 30.61 67.13 45.09
N ILE A 857 31.16 67.94 44.18
CA ILE A 857 30.41 68.90 43.34
C ILE A 857 29.32 68.21 42.51
N GLU A 858 29.46 66.91 42.23
CA GLU A 858 28.46 66.09 41.56
C GLU A 858 27.15 65.87 42.36
N GLU A 859 27.17 65.93 43.70
CA GLU A 859 25.95 65.77 44.53
C GLU A 859 25.02 67.00 44.43
N LYS A 860 25.59 68.21 44.36
CA LYS A 860 24.79 69.45 44.20
C LYS A 860 24.17 69.59 42.81
N VAL A 861 24.77 68.96 41.79
CA VAL A 861 24.20 68.93 40.43
C VAL A 861 23.06 67.93 40.32
N LEU A 862 23.14 66.81 41.04
CA LEU A 862 22.04 65.84 41.18
C LEU A 862 20.82 66.43 41.89
N ASP A 863 21.00 67.20 42.96
CA ASP A 863 19.89 67.87 43.68
C ASP A 863 19.16 68.95 42.85
N ILE A 864 19.87 69.62 41.94
CA ILE A 864 19.25 70.57 41.00
C ILE A 864 18.47 69.83 39.91
N TYR A 865 18.94 68.67 39.47
CA TYR A 865 18.24 67.83 38.50
C TYR A 865 16.96 67.23 39.08
N THR A 866 17.00 66.71 40.31
CA THR A 866 15.81 66.17 41.01
C THR A 866 14.78 67.26 41.26
N SER A 867 15.19 68.47 41.65
CA SER A 867 14.27 69.60 41.86
C SER A 867 13.56 70.04 40.56
N LYS A 868 14.23 69.98 39.41
CA LYS A 868 13.61 70.26 38.11
C LYS A 868 12.62 69.18 37.69
N GLU A 869 12.90 67.93 37.99
CA GLU A 869 12.04 66.80 37.67
C GLU A 869 10.76 66.77 38.53
N ILE A 870 10.89 67.10 39.83
CA ILE A 870 9.75 67.28 40.75
C ILE A 870 8.82 68.40 40.27
N ASN A 871 9.37 69.56 39.87
CA ASN A 871 8.57 70.66 39.34
C ASN A 871 7.84 70.27 38.04
N HIS A 872 8.47 69.47 37.17
CA HIS A 872 7.85 69.00 35.94
C HIS A 872 6.72 67.99 36.21
N SER A 873 6.88 67.12 37.22
CA SER A 873 5.86 66.16 37.67
C SER A 873 4.64 66.86 38.30
N LEU A 874 4.87 67.85 39.17
CA LEU A 874 3.80 68.61 39.81
C LEU A 874 2.98 69.42 38.79
N LEU A 875 3.64 70.05 37.80
CA LEU A 875 2.94 70.77 36.74
C LEU A 875 2.09 69.83 35.87
N TYR A 876 2.54 68.59 35.64
CA TYR A 876 1.77 67.60 34.89
C TYR A 876 0.54 67.09 35.68
N THR A 877 0.67 66.84 36.99
CA THR A 877 -0.47 66.40 37.83
C THR A 877 -1.52 67.50 38.01
N LEU A 878 -1.09 68.76 38.09
CA LEU A 878 -1.99 69.92 38.01
C LEU A 878 -2.74 69.99 36.67
N GLY A 879 -2.08 69.62 35.57
CA GLY A 879 -2.71 69.50 34.24
C GLY A 879 -3.76 68.38 34.16
N GLN A 880 -3.53 67.23 34.79
CA GLN A 880 -4.53 66.15 34.87
C GLN A 880 -5.75 66.53 35.73
N LEU A 881 -5.52 67.24 36.84
CA LEU A 881 -6.60 67.77 37.67
C LEU A 881 -7.49 68.76 36.91
N ALA A 882 -6.92 69.62 36.07
CA ALA A 882 -7.70 70.50 35.19
C ALA A 882 -8.50 69.74 34.11
N GLN A 883 -8.08 68.52 33.76
CA GLN A 883 -8.74 67.68 32.76
C GLN A 883 -9.91 66.86 33.36
N GLU A 884 -9.80 66.47 34.64
CA GLU A 884 -10.89 65.81 35.39
C GLU A 884 -11.94 66.80 35.91
N PHE A 885 -11.56 68.08 36.12
CA PHE A 885 -12.46 69.14 36.58
C PHE A 885 -12.45 70.35 35.63
N PRO A 886 -13.32 70.37 34.58
CA PRO A 886 -13.32 71.40 33.54
C PRO A 886 -13.57 72.84 34.04
N GLU A 887 -14.24 73.00 35.18
CA GLU A 887 -14.51 74.30 35.81
C GLU A 887 -13.23 74.99 36.33
N LEU A 888 -12.16 74.22 36.60
CA LEU A 888 -10.87 74.72 37.07
C LEU A 888 -9.85 74.93 35.94
N SER A 889 -10.13 74.44 34.73
CA SER A 889 -9.23 74.47 33.57
C SER A 889 -8.76 75.88 33.22
N ASP A 890 -9.70 76.82 33.15
CA ASP A 890 -9.42 78.16 32.61
C ASP A 890 -8.64 79.00 33.63
N SER A 891 -9.03 78.94 34.91
CA SER A 891 -8.35 79.60 36.02
C SER A 891 -6.92 79.07 36.24
N LEU A 892 -6.72 77.76 36.06
CA LEU A 892 -5.40 77.16 36.19
C LEU A 892 -4.48 77.54 35.03
N ASN A 893 -4.97 77.48 33.78
CA ASN A 893 -4.20 77.86 32.60
C ASN A 893 -3.83 79.36 32.59
N GLU A 894 -4.69 80.21 33.15
CA GLU A 894 -4.43 81.65 33.28
C GLU A 894 -3.35 81.95 34.33
N ASN A 895 -3.42 81.30 35.50
CA ASN A 895 -2.40 81.46 36.56
C ASN A 895 -1.03 80.86 36.17
N VAL A 896 -1.01 79.71 35.50
CA VAL A 896 0.25 79.07 35.07
C VAL A 896 0.95 79.90 33.98
N LYS A 897 0.19 80.52 33.06
CA LYS A 897 0.72 81.50 32.09
C LYS A 897 1.20 82.78 32.76
N GLY A 898 0.53 83.25 33.81
CA GLY A 898 0.92 84.44 34.59
C GLY A 898 2.29 84.32 35.28
N HIS A 899 2.73 83.10 35.60
CA HIS A 899 4.02 82.82 36.25
C HIS A 899 5.12 82.33 35.30
N ASN A 900 4.94 82.43 33.98
CA ASN A 900 5.88 81.95 32.95
C ASN A 900 6.24 80.45 33.05
N LEU A 901 5.32 79.64 33.56
CA LEU A 901 5.47 78.18 33.61
C LEU A 901 4.61 77.55 32.51
N HIS A 902 5.08 76.44 31.94
CA HIS A 902 4.35 75.72 30.89
C HIS A 902 3.98 74.34 31.40
N ILE A 903 2.70 73.99 31.31
CA ILE A 903 2.22 72.64 31.64
C ILE A 903 2.75 71.69 30.55
N PRO A 904 3.57 70.68 30.91
CA PRO A 904 4.13 69.76 29.93
C PRO A 904 3.04 68.87 29.34
N ALA A 905 3.03 68.71 28.01
CA ALA A 905 2.05 67.85 27.33
C ALA A 905 2.42 66.35 27.37
N LEU A 906 3.61 65.99 27.87
CA LEU A 906 4.10 64.62 28.03
C LEU A 906 4.80 64.45 29.40
N PRO A 907 4.73 63.27 30.05
CA PRO A 907 5.45 63.00 31.30
C PRO A 907 7.00 62.95 31.09
N PRO A 908 7.82 63.28 32.11
CA PRO A 908 9.28 63.30 31.99
C PRO A 908 9.91 61.89 32.04
N GLY A 909 10.87 61.62 31.15
CA GLY A 909 11.73 60.43 31.14
C GLY A 909 11.28 59.31 30.18
N THR A 910 12.08 59.07 29.13
CA THR A 910 12.17 57.86 28.28
C THR A 910 11.43 56.59 28.79
N VAL A 911 10.66 55.82 28.00
CA VAL A 911 10.40 55.83 26.55
C VAL A 911 9.22 54.90 26.21
N ALA A 912 8.68 55.08 24.99
CA ALA A 912 8.22 54.05 24.03
C ALA A 912 7.34 52.91 24.58
N THR A 913 6.13 52.69 24.10
CA THR A 913 5.76 52.42 22.72
C THR A 913 4.24 52.46 22.64
N ARG A 914 3.73 53.05 21.56
CA ARG A 914 2.65 52.51 20.73
C ARG A 914 1.68 51.55 21.45
N SER A 915 0.53 52.04 21.90
CA SER A 915 -0.69 51.22 21.92
C SER A 915 -1.90 51.97 22.45
N HIS A 916 -2.85 52.24 21.54
CA HIS A 916 -4.28 52.03 21.78
C HIS A 916 -4.53 50.60 22.34
N PRO A 917 -5.66 50.26 22.99
CA PRO A 917 -6.99 50.83 22.73
C PRO A 917 -7.96 50.91 23.94
N LYS A 918 -9.15 51.54 23.72
CA LYS A 918 -10.54 51.16 24.10
C LYS A 918 -10.80 50.64 25.53
N LYS A 919 -11.92 50.82 26.23
CA LYS A 919 -13.38 51.01 26.02
C LYS A 919 -13.93 51.07 27.49
N SER A 920 -15.09 51.58 27.89
CA SER A 920 -16.50 51.28 27.54
C SER A 920 -17.37 52.22 28.43
N SER A 921 -18.60 52.55 28.08
CA SER A 921 -19.77 51.75 28.49
C SER A 921 -21.02 52.15 27.68
N ASN A 922 -21.84 51.15 27.35
CA ASN A 922 -23.29 51.23 27.53
C ASN A 922 -23.94 49.85 27.34
N ASP A 923 -24.39 49.35 28.48
CA ASP A 923 -25.72 48.88 28.84
C ASP A 923 -26.72 48.25 27.83
N SER A 924 -27.33 47.21 28.39
CA SER A 924 -28.62 46.53 28.22
C SER A 924 -29.83 47.39 27.79
N ARG A 925 -30.72 46.84 26.92
CA ARG A 925 -32.05 46.26 27.26
C ARG A 925 -33.01 46.11 26.04
N PRO A 926 -33.99 45.17 26.11
CA PRO A 926 -35.05 44.90 25.12
C PRO A 926 -36.32 45.76 25.45
N PRO A 927 -37.54 45.62 24.85
CA PRO A 927 -38.46 44.50 25.11
C PRO A 927 -39.63 44.32 24.07
N SER A 928 -40.68 43.57 24.48
CA SER A 928 -42.07 43.47 23.96
C SER A 928 -42.36 42.13 23.25
N ALA A 929 -43.02 41.12 23.82
CA ALA A 929 -44.24 40.98 24.65
C ALA A 929 -45.58 41.15 23.89
N ARG A 930 -46.53 40.27 24.31
CA ARG A 930 -47.99 40.20 24.07
C ARG A 930 -48.47 39.41 22.84
N SER A 931 -49.64 38.77 22.85
CA SER A 931 -50.47 38.04 23.84
C SER A 931 -51.71 37.50 23.10
N ASP A 932 -52.41 36.56 23.76
CA ASP A 932 -53.88 36.44 23.83
C ASP A 932 -54.70 35.43 22.97
N ARG A 933 -55.47 34.62 23.76
CA ARG A 933 -56.89 34.20 23.63
C ARG A 933 -57.28 33.22 22.50
N SER A 934 -58.25 32.30 22.61
CA SER A 934 -59.00 31.52 23.64
C SER A 934 -60.11 30.73 22.90
N ALA A 935 -60.63 29.61 23.48
CA ALA A 935 -61.86 28.81 23.18
C ALA A 935 -61.57 27.37 22.68
N ALA A 936 -61.79 26.31 23.49
CA ALA A 936 -63.05 25.54 23.72
C ALA A 936 -63.43 24.67 22.49
N SER A 937 -63.75 23.37 22.56
CA SER A 937 -64.20 22.50 23.66
C SER A 937 -64.16 21.01 23.24
N ASP A 938 -64.22 20.17 24.27
CA ASP A 938 -64.98 18.92 24.36
C ASP A 938 -64.30 17.57 24.11
N SER A 939 -64.52 16.68 25.08
CA SER A 939 -63.91 15.36 25.21
C SER A 939 -65.01 14.32 25.37
N SER A 940 -64.94 13.22 24.62
CA SER A 940 -65.67 12.00 24.96
C SER A 940 -64.76 10.78 24.80
N VAL A 941 -64.80 9.93 25.82
CA VAL A 941 -63.98 8.72 26.01
C VAL A 941 -64.90 7.50 25.93
N LYS A 942 -64.31 6.39 25.44
CA LYS A 942 -64.72 4.95 25.50
C LYS A 942 -65.16 4.44 24.13
N SER A 943 -64.76 3.26 23.65
CA SER A 943 -63.94 2.15 24.17
C SER A 943 -63.77 1.11 23.03
N THR A 944 -62.70 0.29 23.10
CA THR A 944 -62.56 -1.10 22.55
C THR A 944 -62.69 -1.29 21.02
N THR A 945 -61.95 -2.14 20.27
CA THR A 945 -60.98 -3.22 20.54
C THR A 945 -60.32 -3.61 19.19
N SER A 946 -59.08 -4.13 19.27
CA SER A 946 -58.43 -5.13 18.39
C SER A 946 -58.42 -4.96 16.86
N SER A 947 -57.22 -4.85 16.26
CA SER A 947 -56.53 -6.00 15.61
C SER A 947 -55.35 -5.56 14.72
N ASN A 948 -54.31 -6.41 14.77
CA ASN A 948 -53.13 -6.58 13.90
C ASN A 948 -52.93 -5.72 12.63
N GLY A 949 -51.69 -5.26 12.41
CA GLY A 949 -51.22 -4.96 11.05
C GLY A 949 -49.92 -4.17 10.83
N ARG A 950 -48.76 -4.73 11.22
CA ARG A 950 -47.42 -4.60 10.57
C ARG A 950 -46.72 -3.21 10.33
N ARG A 951 -45.47 -3.20 10.85
CA ARG A 951 -44.20 -2.57 10.35
C ARG A 951 -44.07 -1.04 10.53
N ARG A 952 -42.96 -0.46 11.00
CA ARG A 952 -41.57 -0.93 11.25
C ARG A 952 -40.87 0.02 12.26
N VAL A 953 -40.16 -0.59 13.20
CA VAL A 953 -39.25 -0.09 14.29
C VAL A 953 -38.06 0.69 13.69
N VAL A 954 -37.60 1.87 14.14
CA VAL A 954 -37.10 2.42 15.44
C VAL A 954 -35.59 2.18 15.72
N ALA A 955 -34.86 3.31 15.71
CA ALA A 955 -33.80 3.81 16.61
C ALA A 955 -32.37 3.22 16.73
N MET A 956 -31.52 4.15 17.21
CA MET A 956 -30.14 4.05 17.77
C MET A 956 -29.04 3.85 16.71
N GLY A 957 -27.81 4.35 16.84
CA GLY A 957 -27.04 4.99 17.91
C GLY A 957 -25.58 5.07 17.43
N LYS A 958 -24.74 5.91 18.06
CA LYS A 958 -23.31 6.11 17.72
C LYS A 958 -22.42 4.93 18.15
N ALA A 959 -21.44 4.53 17.32
CA ALA A 959 -20.02 4.22 17.65
C ALA A 959 -19.28 3.47 16.50
N HIS A 960 -18.01 3.87 16.27
CA HIS A 960 -16.76 3.16 15.84
C HIS A 960 -16.80 1.63 15.52
N ILE A 961 -16.01 0.99 14.62
CA ILE A 961 -14.68 1.15 13.96
C ILE A 961 -14.69 0.25 12.70
N GLY A 962 -13.93 0.57 11.64
CA GLY A 962 -13.66 -0.39 10.57
C GLY A 962 -13.02 0.22 9.32
N LEU A 963 -11.70 0.45 9.44
CA LEU A 963 -10.77 1.18 8.56
C LEU A 963 -10.96 2.70 8.49
#